data_AF-A0A7Y2JZW8-F1
#
_entry.id   AF-A0A7Y2JZW8-F1
#
_cell.length_a   1.000
_cell.length_b   1.000
_cell.length_c   1.000
_cell.angle_alpha   90.00
_cell.angle_beta   90.00
_cell.angle_gamma   90.00
#
_symmetry.space_group_name_H-M   'P 1'
#
loop_
_entity.id
_entity.type
_entity.pdbx_description
1 polymer ?
#
loop_
_entity_poly.entity_id
_entity_poly.type
_entity_poly.pdbx_seq_one_letter_code
_entity_poly.pdbx_strand_id
1 'polypeptide(L)'
;MLPSLSRALVRSRRIANVAALCIASAAAGAGDTAPLAQRLAEIREINKYAGQRALPILLAMEAEGRAAPLAERIEFLNQLSNAYDEVGKLDEANAVADELVALGRKNNNNIALAKGLLRKAYMAFRRSELAESHRLVWEAETLAYTTNDAELKVRATISSGDSWAEEGNFPKALERLQAAAAMARQNNDPTQVVMSLNALIDLYGQMREYDKGFEALAEAVEAAEKTNSPGRMATLKHAEYGLSVSTGQYQRGLKALLDSLAIERRIGAESLAAYTLVNLSDCYLKLRDYRNAATYAEQAVTAARTLNDAGLEATARLNLGQAYLALGRPAEGKRHIEAGMTAYENLGDQPELQQVLVEYGQALERVGDLPGALRAYHRERKISNELFEKRRQRAVLDLQEKYETEKKQRQIELLRSENEVNRLQHRVMWLLAAVFALAAVVVGLLYRKVRHANAQLYEKNKELKQQSVRDPLTGLYNRRHFLDYMRTTPQPEVREGSDQCGGLFLLDVDHFKHINDTYGHAAGDAVLTAISASLRDILRETDMIVRWGGEEFLAFLPTVPRGSLDEVAERILTGISAVTIAHAGHALTVNVSIGFAPFPLACGGEVLPWERAVNVVDMALYLAKAHGRNRAYCVRGFGDPSQVCLEDIEQNLERAWRNGQVNLSVVHGAVQGQRVSA
;
A
#
# COMPACT_ATOMS: atom_id res chain seq x y z
N MET A 1 5.64 70.96 -68.47
CA MET A 1 5.51 70.29 -69.77
C MET A 1 4.85 68.93 -69.57
N LEU A 2 3.52 68.89 -69.67
CA LEU A 2 2.74 67.73 -70.14
C LEU A 2 2.95 67.62 -71.67
N PRO A 3 2.73 66.49 -72.38
CA PRO A 3 2.22 65.16 -71.98
C PRO A 3 2.94 63.94 -72.62
N SER A 4 2.95 62.78 -71.97
CA SER A 4 3.07 61.46 -72.66
C SER A 4 2.44 60.26 -71.93
N LEU A 5 1.62 60.50 -70.90
CA LEU A 5 1.01 59.48 -70.05
C LEU A 5 -0.32 58.88 -70.57
N SER A 6 -0.67 59.02 -71.85
CA SER A 6 -2.02 58.65 -72.35
C SER A 6 -2.13 57.43 -73.28
N ARG A 7 -1.09 56.59 -73.43
CA ARG A 7 -1.17 55.43 -74.37
C ARG A 7 -0.96 54.03 -73.79
N ALA A 8 -0.71 53.87 -72.48
CA ALA A 8 -0.66 52.53 -71.85
C ALA A 8 -1.97 52.10 -71.15
N LEU A 9 -2.96 53.00 -71.01
CA LEU A 9 -4.19 52.80 -70.23
C LEU A 9 -5.44 52.41 -71.06
N VAL A 10 -5.31 52.18 -72.37
CA VAL A 10 -6.47 51.92 -73.26
C VAL A 10 -6.45 50.52 -73.91
N ARG A 11 -5.40 49.70 -73.68
CA ARG A 11 -5.35 48.30 -74.17
C ARG A 11 -5.47 47.19 -73.11
N SER A 12 -5.51 47.50 -71.81
CA SER A 12 -5.76 46.49 -70.76
C SER A 12 -7.24 46.30 -70.38
N ARG A 13 -8.14 47.18 -70.85
CA ARG A 13 -9.59 47.12 -70.55
C ARG A 13 -10.38 46.04 -71.32
N ARG A 14 -9.75 45.27 -72.22
CA ARG A 14 -10.40 44.15 -72.93
C ARG A 14 -9.81 42.77 -72.63
N ILE A 15 -8.81 42.68 -71.74
CA ILE A 15 -8.31 41.39 -71.23
C ILE A 15 -8.62 41.23 -69.72
N ALA A 16 -9.00 42.31 -69.03
CA ALA A 16 -9.41 42.29 -67.62
C ALA A 16 -10.79 41.68 -67.32
N ASN A 17 -11.63 41.39 -68.33
CA ASN A 17 -12.97 40.82 -68.13
C ASN A 17 -13.12 39.34 -68.55
N VAL A 18 -12.02 38.65 -68.91
CA VAL A 18 -12.08 37.23 -69.32
C VAL A 18 -11.34 36.30 -68.36
N ALA A 19 -10.50 36.81 -67.45
CA ALA A 19 -9.80 35.97 -66.45
C ALA A 19 -10.47 35.96 -65.06
N ALA A 20 -11.36 36.92 -64.75
CA ALA A 20 -12.14 36.94 -63.50
C ALA A 20 -13.36 35.98 -63.53
N LEU A 21 -13.69 35.44 -64.70
CA LEU A 21 -14.79 34.48 -64.85
C LEU A 21 -14.36 33.03 -64.68
N CYS A 22 -13.07 32.67 -64.79
CA CYS A 22 -12.66 31.26 -64.88
C CYS A 22 -12.58 30.47 -63.56
N ILE A 23 -12.87 31.09 -62.40
CA ILE A 23 -13.08 30.36 -61.14
C ILE A 23 -14.55 30.45 -60.69
N ALA A 24 -15.27 31.51 -61.07
CA ALA A 24 -16.69 31.66 -60.80
C ALA A 24 -17.60 30.87 -61.78
N SER A 25 -17.17 30.65 -63.02
CA SER A 25 -17.94 29.85 -64.00
C SER A 25 -17.67 28.35 -63.93
N ALA A 26 -16.59 27.91 -63.28
CA ALA A 26 -16.34 26.49 -63.04
C ALA A 26 -17.22 25.92 -61.91
N ALA A 27 -17.54 26.72 -60.88
CA ALA A 27 -18.39 26.29 -59.78
C ALA A 27 -19.90 26.45 -60.05
N ALA A 28 -20.31 27.42 -60.88
CA ALA A 28 -21.73 27.69 -61.11
C ALA A 28 -22.35 26.91 -62.31
N GLY A 29 -21.54 26.24 -63.14
CA GLY A 29 -22.03 25.52 -64.32
C GLY A 29 -21.48 24.11 -64.53
N ALA A 30 -20.49 23.67 -63.74
CA ALA A 30 -19.88 22.33 -63.84
C ALA A 30 -19.75 21.61 -62.47
N GLY A 31 -20.25 22.21 -61.38
CA GLY A 31 -19.98 21.78 -60.01
C GLY A 31 -20.89 20.69 -59.43
N ASP A 32 -21.86 20.17 -60.17
CA ASP A 32 -22.85 19.21 -59.65
C ASP A 32 -22.49 17.74 -59.89
N THR A 33 -21.33 17.45 -60.50
CA THR A 33 -20.90 16.09 -60.88
C THR A 33 -19.66 15.58 -60.16
N ALA A 34 -18.91 16.43 -59.45
CA ALA A 34 -17.72 16.02 -58.70
C ALA A 34 -18.11 15.34 -57.36
N PRO A 35 -17.39 14.28 -56.93
CA PRO A 35 -17.63 13.65 -55.64
C PRO A 35 -17.63 14.65 -54.49
N LEU A 36 -18.55 14.50 -53.54
CA LEU A 36 -18.69 15.42 -52.39
C LEU A 36 -17.35 15.62 -51.65
N ALA A 37 -16.57 14.56 -51.46
CA ALA A 37 -15.25 14.64 -50.82
C ALA A 37 -14.28 15.60 -51.54
N GLN A 38 -14.30 15.64 -52.88
CA GLN A 38 -13.47 16.57 -53.65
C GLN A 38 -13.98 18.01 -53.49
N ARG A 39 -15.29 18.23 -53.57
CA ARG A 39 -15.90 19.55 -53.34
C ARG A 39 -15.61 20.08 -51.92
N LEU A 40 -15.63 19.20 -50.92
CA LEU A 40 -15.26 19.54 -49.53
C LEU A 40 -13.77 19.87 -49.36
N ALA A 41 -12.88 19.21 -50.11
CA ALA A 41 -11.46 19.55 -50.11
C ALA A 41 -11.21 20.93 -50.74
N GLU A 42 -11.88 21.24 -51.86
CA GLU A 42 -11.80 22.54 -52.53
C GLU A 42 -12.35 23.67 -51.65
N ILE A 43 -13.50 23.43 -51.00
CA ILE A 43 -14.13 24.46 -50.16
C ILE A 43 -13.36 24.75 -48.88
N ARG A 44 -12.62 23.78 -48.33
CA ARG A 44 -11.79 23.97 -47.13
C ARG A 44 -10.82 25.14 -47.31
N GLU A 45 -10.22 25.25 -48.49
CA GLU A 45 -9.29 26.33 -48.81
C GLU A 45 -9.99 27.68 -48.89
N ILE A 46 -11.13 27.73 -49.60
CA ILE A 46 -11.95 28.93 -49.71
C ILE A 46 -12.45 29.36 -48.33
N ASN A 47 -12.89 28.41 -47.51
CA ASN A 47 -13.46 28.67 -46.20
C ASN A 47 -12.44 29.25 -45.21
N LYS A 48 -11.16 28.83 -45.33
CA LYS A 48 -10.09 29.35 -44.46
C LYS A 48 -9.76 30.82 -44.71
N TYR A 49 -9.93 31.31 -45.94
CA TYR A 49 -9.46 32.64 -46.35
C TYR A 49 -10.57 33.58 -46.85
N ALA A 50 -11.71 33.03 -47.23
CA ALA A 50 -12.85 33.73 -47.81
C ALA A 50 -14.17 33.07 -47.32
N GLY A 51 -14.34 32.96 -46.00
CA GLY A 51 -15.51 32.31 -45.36
C GLY A 51 -16.86 32.84 -45.85
N GLN A 52 -16.96 34.15 -46.13
CA GLN A 52 -18.16 34.78 -46.72
C GLN A 52 -18.56 34.18 -48.08
N ARG A 53 -17.58 33.69 -48.87
CA ARG A 53 -17.82 33.00 -50.14
C ARG A 53 -18.11 31.51 -49.94
N ALA A 54 -17.54 30.90 -48.91
CA ALA A 54 -17.73 29.48 -48.62
C ALA A 54 -19.13 29.18 -48.07
N LEU A 55 -19.69 30.05 -47.21
CA LEU A 55 -20.96 29.77 -46.54
C LEU A 55 -22.13 29.51 -47.52
N PRO A 56 -22.40 30.36 -48.54
CA PRO A 56 -23.47 30.08 -49.50
C PRO A 56 -23.30 28.75 -50.25
N ILE A 57 -22.06 28.36 -50.55
CA ILE A 57 -21.76 27.12 -51.26
C ILE A 57 -22.01 25.91 -50.34
N LEU A 58 -21.62 25.99 -49.06
CA LEU A 58 -21.90 24.95 -48.06
C LEU A 58 -23.40 24.80 -47.79
N LEU A 59 -24.15 25.90 -47.74
CA LEU A 59 -25.60 25.87 -47.58
C LEU A 59 -26.30 25.23 -48.79
N ALA A 60 -25.82 25.48 -50.01
CA ALA A 60 -26.38 24.87 -51.21
C ALA A 60 -26.25 23.33 -51.24
N MET A 61 -25.22 22.78 -50.59
CA MET A 61 -24.99 21.32 -50.47
C MET A 61 -25.41 20.74 -49.12
N GLU A 62 -26.17 21.47 -48.30
CA GLU A 62 -26.43 21.06 -46.91
C GLU A 62 -27.20 19.73 -46.80
N ALA A 63 -28.23 19.55 -47.63
CA ALA A 63 -29.00 18.30 -47.66
C ALA A 63 -28.12 17.10 -48.04
N GLU A 64 -27.25 17.27 -49.04
CA GLU A 64 -26.30 16.26 -49.49
C GLU A 64 -25.25 15.96 -48.40
N GLY A 65 -24.62 16.99 -47.85
CA GLY A 65 -23.56 16.88 -46.84
C GLY A 65 -24.03 16.23 -45.53
N ARG A 66 -25.26 16.51 -45.10
CA ARG A 66 -25.85 15.88 -43.90
C ARG A 66 -26.27 14.43 -44.12
N ALA A 67 -26.61 14.07 -45.34
CA ALA A 67 -26.98 12.70 -45.73
C ALA A 67 -25.78 11.83 -46.15
N ALA A 68 -24.60 12.43 -46.29
CA ALA A 68 -23.38 11.76 -46.73
C ALA A 68 -22.89 10.67 -45.74
N PRO A 69 -22.00 9.76 -46.18
CA PRO A 69 -21.32 8.84 -45.29
C PRO A 69 -20.58 9.57 -44.16
N LEU A 70 -20.30 8.85 -43.07
CA LEU A 70 -19.88 9.46 -41.81
C LEU A 70 -18.65 10.39 -41.94
N ALA A 71 -17.65 10.02 -42.75
CA ALA A 71 -16.43 10.80 -42.90
C ALA A 71 -16.69 12.15 -43.61
N GLU A 72 -17.42 12.12 -44.72
CA GLU A 72 -17.80 13.30 -45.49
C GLU A 72 -18.77 14.18 -44.69
N ARG A 73 -19.71 13.58 -43.95
CA ARG A 73 -20.62 14.31 -43.07
C ARG A 73 -19.85 15.06 -41.96
N ILE A 74 -18.88 14.40 -41.33
CA ILE A 74 -18.01 15.03 -40.32
C ILE A 74 -17.27 16.24 -40.93
N GLU A 75 -16.71 16.08 -42.11
CA GLU A 75 -15.98 17.15 -42.77
C GLU A 75 -16.91 18.29 -43.19
N PHE A 76 -18.08 17.98 -43.75
CA PHE A 76 -19.10 18.97 -44.09
C PHE A 76 -19.51 19.81 -42.88
N LEU A 77 -19.86 19.17 -41.76
CA LEU A 77 -20.26 19.88 -40.54
C LEU A 77 -19.11 20.74 -39.98
N ASN A 78 -17.87 20.25 -40.02
CA ASN A 78 -16.70 21.02 -39.60
C ASN A 78 -16.50 22.27 -40.47
N GLN A 79 -16.64 22.15 -41.80
CA GLN A 79 -16.55 23.30 -42.71
C GLN A 79 -17.74 24.26 -42.54
N LEU A 80 -18.96 23.75 -42.37
CA LEU A 80 -20.15 24.59 -42.16
C LEU A 80 -20.06 25.38 -40.84
N SER A 81 -19.64 24.73 -39.76
CA SER A 81 -19.39 25.42 -38.48
C SER A 81 -18.34 26.53 -38.66
N ASN A 82 -17.21 26.24 -39.31
CA ASN A 82 -16.19 27.25 -39.60
C ASN A 82 -16.71 28.39 -40.48
N ALA A 83 -17.57 28.11 -41.46
CA ALA A 83 -18.09 29.14 -42.37
C ALA A 83 -19.07 30.09 -41.67
N TYR A 84 -19.93 29.58 -40.80
CA TYR A 84 -20.77 30.41 -39.93
C TYR A 84 -19.93 31.28 -39.00
N ASP A 85 -18.89 30.68 -38.46
CA ASP A 85 -17.98 31.29 -37.53
C ASP A 85 -17.22 32.49 -38.13
N GLU A 86 -16.70 32.32 -39.35
CA GLU A 86 -16.02 33.36 -40.13
C GLU A 86 -16.93 34.54 -40.53
N VAL A 87 -18.24 34.34 -40.60
CA VAL A 87 -19.21 35.43 -40.88
C VAL A 87 -19.85 36.01 -39.63
N GLY A 88 -19.35 35.65 -38.44
CA GLY A 88 -19.82 36.17 -37.15
C GLY A 88 -21.16 35.57 -36.66
N LYS A 89 -21.65 34.52 -37.31
CA LYS A 89 -22.87 33.78 -36.92
C LYS A 89 -22.53 32.72 -35.87
N LEU A 90 -22.14 33.20 -34.69
CA LEU A 90 -21.57 32.34 -33.64
C LEU A 90 -22.59 31.34 -33.07
N ASP A 91 -23.88 31.66 -33.02
CA ASP A 91 -24.87 30.72 -32.48
C ASP A 91 -25.12 29.55 -33.44
N GLU A 92 -25.22 29.82 -34.74
CA GLU A 92 -25.30 28.80 -35.77
C GLU A 92 -24.00 27.97 -35.85
N ALA A 93 -22.84 28.62 -35.74
CA ALA A 93 -21.56 27.91 -35.67
C ALA A 93 -21.50 26.95 -34.49
N ASN A 94 -22.03 27.36 -33.32
CA ASN A 94 -22.04 26.55 -32.10
C ASN A 94 -23.01 25.38 -32.23
N ALA A 95 -24.19 25.63 -32.80
CA ALA A 95 -25.19 24.58 -33.03
C ALA A 95 -24.64 23.47 -33.94
N VAL A 96 -23.92 23.83 -35.01
CA VAL A 96 -23.28 22.85 -35.90
C VAL A 96 -22.13 22.12 -35.19
N ALA A 97 -21.35 22.82 -34.35
CA ALA A 97 -20.30 22.19 -33.55
C ALA A 97 -20.86 21.20 -32.50
N ASP A 98 -21.97 21.54 -31.85
CA ASP A 98 -22.68 20.68 -30.91
C ASP A 98 -23.27 19.44 -31.62
N GLU A 99 -23.79 19.60 -32.85
CA GLU A 99 -24.19 18.46 -33.67
C GLU A 99 -22.99 17.55 -33.98
N LEU A 100 -21.83 18.12 -34.31
CA LEU A 100 -20.62 17.36 -34.60
C LEU A 100 -20.13 16.57 -33.38
N VAL A 101 -20.19 17.17 -32.18
CA VAL A 101 -19.91 16.49 -30.91
C VAL A 101 -20.93 15.37 -30.66
N ALA A 102 -22.23 15.64 -30.84
CA ALA A 102 -23.28 14.64 -30.67
C ALA A 102 -23.12 13.46 -31.64
N LEU A 103 -22.76 13.74 -32.90
CA LEU A 103 -22.45 12.75 -33.92
C LEU A 103 -21.26 11.88 -33.50
N GLY A 104 -20.21 12.49 -32.95
CA GLY A 104 -19.06 11.80 -32.41
C GLY A 104 -19.40 10.87 -31.25
N ARG A 105 -20.20 11.32 -30.28
CA ARG A 105 -20.66 10.50 -29.15
C ARG A 105 -21.51 9.33 -29.63
N LYS A 106 -22.47 9.59 -30.52
CA LYS A 106 -23.40 8.56 -31.03
C LYS A 106 -22.69 7.43 -31.77
N ASN A 107 -21.62 7.74 -32.51
CA ASN A 107 -20.90 6.78 -33.35
C ASN A 107 -19.57 6.30 -32.73
N ASN A 108 -19.26 6.67 -31.48
CA ASN A 108 -17.95 6.44 -30.85
C ASN A 108 -16.78 6.88 -31.75
N ASN A 109 -16.90 8.05 -32.38
CA ASN A 109 -15.96 8.56 -33.36
C ASN A 109 -15.17 9.75 -32.79
N ASN A 110 -13.91 9.51 -32.43
CA ASN A 110 -13.05 10.52 -31.82
C ASN A 110 -12.62 11.63 -32.81
N ILE A 111 -12.66 11.39 -34.13
CA ILE A 111 -12.37 12.42 -35.14
C ILE A 111 -13.47 13.49 -35.10
N ALA A 112 -14.74 13.07 -35.08
CA ALA A 112 -15.89 13.97 -34.96
C ALA A 112 -15.86 14.75 -33.63
N LEU A 113 -15.60 14.05 -32.51
CA LEU A 113 -15.50 14.69 -31.20
C LEU A 113 -14.41 15.76 -31.17
N ALA A 114 -13.18 15.42 -31.59
CA ALA A 114 -12.06 16.34 -31.58
C ALA A 114 -12.29 17.56 -32.50
N LYS A 115 -12.81 17.36 -33.72
CA LYS A 115 -13.15 18.48 -34.62
C LYS A 115 -14.23 19.38 -34.02
N GLY A 116 -15.28 18.80 -33.43
CA GLY A 116 -16.33 19.55 -32.75
C GLY A 116 -15.82 20.36 -31.56
N LEU A 117 -14.99 19.75 -30.71
CA LEU A 117 -14.36 20.44 -29.57
C LEU A 117 -13.43 21.57 -30.02
N LEU A 118 -12.61 21.37 -31.07
CA LEU A 118 -11.78 22.44 -31.64
C LEU A 118 -12.64 23.60 -32.16
N ARG A 119 -13.75 23.34 -32.85
CA ARG A 119 -14.66 24.42 -33.30
C ARG A 119 -15.19 25.22 -32.11
N LYS A 120 -15.68 24.54 -31.07
CA LYS A 120 -16.12 25.19 -29.83
C LYS A 120 -14.99 25.98 -29.16
N ALA A 121 -13.78 25.45 -29.17
CA ALA A 121 -12.61 26.11 -28.59
C ALA A 121 -12.28 27.43 -29.29
N TYR A 122 -12.28 27.46 -30.63
CA TYR A 122 -12.03 28.70 -31.38
C TYR A 122 -13.11 29.76 -31.15
N MET A 123 -14.36 29.31 -30.95
CA MET A 123 -15.46 30.21 -30.64
C MET A 123 -15.37 30.77 -29.22
N ALA A 124 -15.01 29.93 -28.24
CA ALA A 124 -14.72 30.37 -26.87
C ALA A 124 -13.56 31.38 -26.86
N PHE A 125 -12.52 31.15 -27.67
CA PHE A 125 -11.43 32.10 -27.86
C PHE A 125 -11.93 33.46 -28.38
N ARG A 126 -12.77 33.49 -29.43
CA ARG A 126 -13.35 34.75 -29.94
C ARG A 126 -14.28 35.44 -28.95
N ARG A 127 -14.91 34.71 -28.03
CA ARG A 127 -15.68 35.27 -26.90
C ARG A 127 -14.81 35.71 -25.72
N SER A 128 -13.48 35.64 -25.85
CA SER A 128 -12.50 35.92 -24.79
C SER A 128 -12.64 34.99 -23.57
N GLU A 129 -13.17 33.79 -23.76
CA GLU A 129 -13.34 32.73 -22.75
C GLU A 129 -12.13 31.79 -22.75
N LEU A 130 -10.92 32.34 -22.52
CA LEU A 130 -9.64 31.62 -22.72
C LEU A 130 -9.54 30.29 -21.96
N ALA A 131 -9.98 30.25 -20.69
CA ALA A 131 -9.92 29.04 -19.88
C ALA A 131 -10.74 27.89 -20.47
N GLU A 132 -11.94 28.18 -21.01
CA GLU A 132 -12.76 27.18 -21.66
C GLU A 132 -12.18 26.80 -23.03
N SER A 133 -11.65 27.77 -23.77
CA SER A 133 -10.95 27.50 -25.03
C SER A 133 -9.80 26.52 -24.85
N HIS A 134 -8.87 26.79 -23.92
CA HIS A 134 -7.70 25.93 -23.66
C HIS A 134 -8.12 24.54 -23.22
N ARG A 135 -9.10 24.44 -22.31
CA ARG A 135 -9.63 23.16 -21.84
C ARG A 135 -10.16 22.32 -23.01
N LEU A 136 -10.95 22.92 -23.89
CA LEU A 136 -11.50 22.25 -25.08
C LEU A 136 -10.39 21.85 -26.07
N VAL A 137 -9.38 22.70 -26.27
CA VAL A 137 -8.22 22.38 -27.12
C VAL A 137 -7.46 21.15 -26.61
N TRP A 138 -7.12 21.09 -25.32
CA TRP A 138 -6.36 19.97 -24.77
C TRP A 138 -7.17 18.66 -24.74
N GLU A 139 -8.49 18.76 -24.51
CA GLU A 139 -9.39 17.62 -24.66
C GLU A 139 -9.43 17.12 -26.11
N ALA A 140 -9.53 18.03 -27.08
CA ALA A 140 -9.51 17.70 -28.50
C ALA A 140 -8.16 17.12 -28.95
N GLU A 141 -7.04 17.63 -28.45
CA GLU A 141 -5.70 17.10 -28.71
C GLU A 141 -5.60 15.66 -28.19
N THR A 142 -6.01 15.42 -26.94
CA THR A 142 -6.01 14.08 -26.35
C THR A 142 -6.79 13.09 -27.21
N LEU A 143 -7.97 13.48 -27.69
CA LEU A 143 -8.78 12.67 -28.59
C LEU A 143 -8.12 12.48 -29.95
N ALA A 144 -7.52 13.52 -30.53
CA ALA A 144 -6.85 13.45 -31.83
C ALA A 144 -5.73 12.40 -31.84
N TYR A 145 -4.94 12.30 -30.75
CA TYR A 145 -3.88 11.29 -30.61
C TYR A 145 -4.39 9.84 -30.61
N THR A 146 -5.67 9.62 -30.28
CA THR A 146 -6.30 8.28 -30.34
C THR A 146 -6.78 7.88 -31.75
N THR A 147 -6.68 8.79 -32.74
CA THR A 147 -7.15 8.57 -34.11
C THR A 147 -6.00 8.25 -35.07
N ASN A 148 -6.32 7.89 -36.31
CA ASN A 148 -5.34 7.80 -37.41
C ASN A 148 -5.39 9.03 -38.34
N ASP A 149 -6.10 10.09 -37.96
CA ASP A 149 -6.22 11.32 -38.75
C ASP A 149 -4.99 12.22 -38.50
N ALA A 150 -4.06 12.19 -39.44
CA ALA A 150 -2.78 12.90 -39.34
C ALA A 150 -2.97 14.43 -39.36
N GLU A 151 -3.89 14.94 -40.18
CA GLU A 151 -4.21 16.37 -40.27
C GLU A 151 -4.80 16.89 -38.95
N LEU A 152 -5.72 16.12 -38.36
CA LEU A 152 -6.34 16.46 -37.09
C LEU A 152 -5.31 16.50 -35.95
N LYS A 153 -4.39 15.54 -35.90
CA LYS A 153 -3.30 15.53 -34.90
C LYS A 153 -2.44 16.79 -34.99
N VAL A 154 -1.97 17.12 -36.20
CA VAL A 154 -1.16 18.32 -36.41
C VAL A 154 -1.95 19.57 -36.01
N ARG A 155 -3.21 19.70 -36.45
CA ARG A 155 -4.05 20.86 -36.14
C ARG A 155 -4.31 21.01 -34.64
N ALA A 156 -4.65 19.93 -33.95
CA ALA A 156 -4.92 19.97 -32.52
C ALA A 156 -3.65 20.30 -31.71
N THR A 157 -2.49 19.78 -32.13
CA THR A 157 -1.21 20.10 -31.48
C THR A 157 -0.75 21.54 -31.77
N ILE A 158 -1.01 22.09 -32.97
CA ILE A 158 -0.81 23.53 -33.23
C ILE A 158 -1.65 24.36 -32.24
N SER A 159 -2.96 24.09 -32.18
CA SER A 159 -3.85 24.82 -31.27
C SER A 159 -3.46 24.65 -29.80
N SER A 160 -2.98 23.47 -29.38
CA SER A 160 -2.44 23.32 -28.02
C SER A 160 -1.19 24.17 -27.80
N GLY A 161 -0.31 24.27 -28.80
CA GLY A 161 0.87 25.14 -28.72
C GLY A 161 0.48 26.60 -28.56
N ASP A 162 -0.49 27.06 -29.34
CA ASP A 162 -1.04 28.43 -29.26
C ASP A 162 -1.62 28.69 -27.86
N SER A 163 -2.43 27.77 -27.32
CA SER A 163 -2.99 27.90 -25.95
C SER A 163 -1.90 27.97 -24.87
N TRP A 164 -0.80 27.21 -24.99
CA TRP A 164 0.32 27.34 -24.03
C TRP A 164 1.07 28.66 -24.17
N ALA A 165 1.18 29.20 -25.39
CA ALA A 165 1.78 30.51 -25.61
C ALA A 165 0.92 31.63 -24.99
N GLU A 166 -0.40 31.52 -25.12
CA GLU A 166 -1.38 32.43 -24.51
C GLU A 166 -1.32 32.42 -22.97
N GLU A 167 -0.99 31.28 -22.36
CA GLU A 167 -0.71 31.19 -20.91
C GLU A 167 0.68 31.71 -20.51
N GLY A 168 1.51 32.10 -21.48
CA GLY A 168 2.90 32.52 -21.26
C GLY A 168 3.88 31.36 -21.00
N ASN A 169 3.44 30.11 -21.20
CA ASN A 169 4.31 28.93 -21.07
C ASN A 169 5.05 28.64 -22.39
N PHE A 170 5.95 29.56 -22.76
CA PHE A 170 6.72 29.46 -24.00
C PHE A 170 7.49 28.14 -24.20
N PRO A 171 8.12 27.53 -23.16
CA PRO A 171 8.79 26.23 -23.35
C PRO A 171 7.83 25.13 -23.81
N LYS A 172 6.64 25.05 -23.21
CA LYS A 172 5.63 24.04 -23.57
C LYS A 172 4.97 24.34 -24.91
N ALA A 173 4.73 25.61 -25.21
CA ALA A 173 4.28 26.04 -26.53
C ALA A 173 5.28 25.61 -27.62
N LEU A 174 6.57 25.87 -27.40
CA LEU A 174 7.64 25.51 -28.33
C LEU A 174 7.72 23.99 -28.52
N GLU A 175 7.66 23.21 -27.44
CA GLU A 175 7.62 21.75 -27.50
C GLU A 175 6.48 21.24 -28.40
N ARG A 176 5.26 21.76 -28.19
CA ARG A 176 4.08 21.37 -28.98
C ARG A 176 4.19 21.77 -30.43
N LEU A 177 4.55 23.01 -30.72
CA LEU A 177 4.65 23.50 -32.10
C LEU A 177 5.79 22.82 -32.88
N GLN A 178 6.91 22.50 -32.23
CA GLN A 178 7.97 21.68 -32.83
C GLN A 178 7.50 20.25 -33.10
N ALA A 179 6.73 19.64 -32.19
CA ALA A 179 6.13 18.33 -32.41
C ALA A 179 5.15 18.34 -33.59
N ALA A 180 4.32 19.39 -33.72
CA ALA A 180 3.44 19.58 -34.89
C ALA A 180 4.24 19.67 -36.19
N ALA A 181 5.30 20.48 -36.23
CA ALA A 181 6.15 20.61 -37.41
C ALA A 181 6.88 19.30 -37.75
N ALA A 182 7.34 18.54 -36.75
CA ALA A 182 7.96 17.24 -36.96
C ALA A 182 6.97 16.22 -37.54
N MET A 183 5.75 16.15 -37.01
CA MET A 183 4.67 15.32 -37.57
C MET A 183 4.32 15.72 -39.01
N ALA A 184 4.19 17.03 -39.27
CA ALA A 184 3.89 17.54 -40.60
C ALA A 184 4.95 17.13 -41.64
N ARG A 185 6.24 17.22 -41.27
CA ARG A 185 7.35 16.75 -42.12
C ARG A 185 7.29 15.24 -42.35
N GLN A 186 7.01 14.45 -41.32
CA GLN A 186 6.88 12.99 -41.44
C GLN A 186 5.72 12.59 -42.36
N ASN A 187 4.62 13.35 -42.34
CA ASN A 187 3.45 13.12 -43.19
C ASN A 187 3.71 13.49 -44.67
N ASN A 188 4.84 14.14 -44.99
CA ASN A 188 5.17 14.66 -46.31
C ASN A 188 4.05 15.54 -46.91
N ASP A 189 3.35 16.31 -46.06
CA ASP A 189 2.28 17.21 -46.48
C ASP A 189 2.75 18.68 -46.38
N PRO A 190 3.05 19.34 -47.51
CA PRO A 190 3.50 20.73 -47.49
C PRO A 190 2.48 21.68 -46.85
N THR A 191 1.18 21.37 -46.91
CA THR A 191 0.13 22.17 -46.27
C THR A 191 0.28 22.17 -44.75
N GLN A 192 0.53 20.99 -44.17
CA GLN A 192 0.74 20.85 -42.74
C GLN A 192 2.04 21.51 -42.30
N VAL A 193 3.11 21.41 -43.11
CA VAL A 193 4.40 22.05 -42.82
C VAL A 193 4.22 23.57 -42.74
N VAL A 194 3.54 24.17 -43.73
CA VAL A 194 3.26 25.61 -43.71
C VAL A 194 2.47 26.02 -42.47
N MET A 195 1.44 25.27 -42.11
CA MET A 195 0.61 25.58 -40.93
C MET A 195 1.42 25.54 -39.62
N SER A 196 2.20 24.47 -39.42
CA SER A 196 3.01 24.32 -38.20
C SER A 196 4.15 25.34 -38.13
N LEU A 197 4.82 25.63 -39.24
CA LEU A 197 5.88 26.62 -39.28
C LEU A 197 5.35 28.04 -39.09
N ASN A 198 4.16 28.37 -39.62
CA ASN A 198 3.56 29.68 -39.36
C ASN A 198 3.35 29.91 -37.86
N ALA A 199 2.81 28.92 -37.14
CA ALA A 199 2.65 29.02 -35.69
C ALA A 199 4.00 29.14 -34.96
N LEU A 200 5.04 28.42 -35.41
CA LEU A 200 6.40 28.57 -34.87
C LEU A 200 6.99 29.96 -35.13
N ILE A 201 6.75 30.55 -36.29
CA ILE A 201 7.21 31.91 -36.62
C ILE A 201 6.59 32.92 -35.64
N ASP A 202 5.28 32.80 -35.41
CA ASP A 202 4.57 33.67 -34.46
C ASP A 202 5.14 33.52 -33.04
N LEU A 203 5.37 32.27 -32.60
CA LEU A 203 5.98 31.98 -31.29
C LEU A 203 7.41 32.53 -31.18
N TYR A 204 8.26 32.33 -32.19
CA TYR A 204 9.62 32.89 -32.21
C TYR A 204 9.60 34.41 -32.17
N GLY A 205 8.63 35.05 -32.84
CA GLY A 205 8.39 36.49 -32.74
C GLY A 205 8.11 36.94 -31.31
N GLN A 206 7.23 36.22 -30.59
CA GLN A 206 6.91 36.49 -29.18
C GLN A 206 8.12 36.28 -28.25
N MET A 207 8.91 35.22 -28.50
CA MET A 207 10.14 34.92 -27.77
C MET A 207 11.33 35.83 -28.15
N ARG A 208 11.15 36.70 -29.16
CA ARG A 208 12.19 37.56 -29.74
C ARG A 208 13.37 36.79 -30.35
N GLU A 209 13.15 35.55 -30.77
CA GLU A 209 14.12 34.71 -31.47
C GLU A 209 14.01 34.89 -32.99
N TYR A 210 14.23 36.13 -33.46
CA TYR A 210 13.92 36.54 -34.84
C TYR A 210 14.70 35.76 -35.91
N ASP A 211 15.94 35.36 -35.63
CA ASP A 211 16.75 34.57 -36.57
C ASP A 211 16.09 33.21 -36.86
N LYS A 212 15.63 32.51 -35.82
CA LYS A 212 14.87 31.25 -35.97
C LYS A 212 13.53 31.49 -36.65
N GLY A 213 12.89 32.64 -36.39
CA GLY A 213 11.69 33.06 -37.10
C GLY A 213 11.92 33.16 -38.61
N PHE A 214 13.02 33.80 -39.04
CA PHE A 214 13.36 33.92 -40.46
C PHE A 214 13.79 32.58 -41.09
N GLU A 215 14.45 31.69 -40.34
CA GLU A 215 14.77 30.33 -40.79
C GLU A 215 13.48 29.52 -41.03
N ALA A 216 12.56 29.52 -40.07
CA ALA A 216 11.26 28.86 -40.18
C ALA A 216 10.42 29.44 -41.33
N LEU A 217 10.47 30.76 -41.53
CA LEU A 217 9.81 31.43 -42.66
C LEU A 217 10.37 30.98 -44.01
N ALA A 218 11.69 30.85 -44.15
CA ALA A 218 12.30 30.40 -45.39
C ALA A 218 11.84 28.98 -45.77
N GLU A 219 11.83 28.06 -44.79
CA GLU A 219 11.30 26.71 -44.98
C GLU A 219 9.80 26.71 -45.31
N ALA A 220 9.01 27.54 -44.60
CA ALA A 220 7.58 27.63 -44.85
C ALA A 220 7.25 28.17 -46.24
N VAL A 221 8.02 29.14 -46.75
CA VAL A 221 7.85 29.67 -48.12
C VAL A 221 8.14 28.59 -49.15
N GLU A 222 9.21 27.81 -48.98
CA GLU A 222 9.53 26.69 -49.89
C GLU A 222 8.43 25.61 -49.87
N ALA A 223 7.89 25.30 -48.69
CA ALA A 223 6.76 24.39 -48.56
C ALA A 223 5.50 24.96 -49.23
N ALA A 224 5.22 26.25 -49.08
CA ALA A 224 4.07 26.92 -49.68
C ALA A 224 4.14 26.95 -51.22
N GLU A 225 5.32 27.05 -51.83
CA GLU A 225 5.51 26.95 -53.28
C GLU A 225 5.09 25.58 -53.84
N LYS A 226 5.17 24.52 -53.02
CA LYS A 226 4.73 23.16 -53.35
C LYS A 226 3.22 22.98 -53.13
N THR A 227 2.53 23.97 -52.57
CA THR A 227 1.08 23.97 -52.38
C THR A 227 0.37 24.74 -53.49
N ASN A 228 -0.86 24.35 -53.82
CA ASN A 228 -1.76 25.17 -54.65
C ASN A 228 -2.58 26.14 -53.79
N SER A 229 -1.94 26.78 -52.80
CA SER A 229 -2.60 27.60 -51.79
C SER A 229 -2.06 29.04 -51.78
N PRO A 230 -2.64 29.93 -52.61
CA PRO A 230 -2.28 31.34 -52.56
C PRO A 230 -2.58 31.99 -51.20
N GLY A 231 -3.62 31.57 -50.49
CA GLY A 231 -3.96 32.09 -49.16
C GLY A 231 -2.87 31.83 -48.12
N ARG A 232 -2.25 30.64 -48.12
CA ARG A 232 -1.12 30.33 -47.23
C ARG A 232 0.10 31.20 -47.52
N MET A 233 0.41 31.43 -48.80
CA MET A 233 1.49 32.34 -49.18
C MET A 233 1.23 33.76 -48.65
N ALA A 234 -0.01 34.24 -48.73
CA ALA A 234 -0.38 35.53 -48.13
C ALA A 234 -0.15 35.53 -46.61
N THR A 235 -0.58 34.49 -45.88
CA THR A 235 -0.32 34.38 -44.43
C THR A 235 1.18 34.43 -44.10
N LEU A 236 2.03 33.74 -44.87
CA LEU A 236 3.48 33.81 -44.68
C LEU A 236 4.06 35.19 -44.97
N LYS A 237 3.47 35.96 -45.89
CA LYS A 237 3.85 37.36 -46.12
C LYS A 237 3.49 38.27 -44.96
N HIS A 238 2.40 37.99 -44.24
CA HIS A 238 2.12 38.66 -42.96
C HIS A 238 3.14 38.29 -41.88
N ALA A 239 3.50 37.01 -41.78
CA ALA A 239 4.55 36.57 -40.86
C ALA A 239 5.91 37.25 -41.17
N GLU A 240 6.27 37.35 -42.46
CA GLU A 240 7.44 38.09 -42.92
C GLU A 240 7.39 39.56 -42.52
N TYR A 241 6.23 40.20 -42.64
CA TYR A 241 6.01 41.58 -42.18
C TYR A 241 6.23 41.70 -40.67
N GLY A 242 5.64 40.82 -39.85
CA GLY A 242 5.76 40.84 -38.39
C GLY A 242 7.21 40.78 -37.92
N LEU A 243 7.99 39.83 -38.46
CA LEU A 243 9.42 39.72 -38.19
C LEU A 243 10.21 40.94 -38.69
N SER A 244 9.87 41.44 -39.88
CA SER A 244 10.56 42.59 -40.48
C SER A 244 10.36 43.87 -39.67
N VAL A 245 9.16 44.13 -39.16
CA VAL A 245 8.89 45.30 -38.31
C VAL A 245 9.62 45.20 -36.98
N SER A 246 9.63 44.02 -36.37
CA SER A 246 10.33 43.79 -35.09
C SER A 246 11.85 43.94 -35.20
N THR A 247 12.42 43.70 -36.38
CA THR A 247 13.85 43.87 -36.66
C THR A 247 14.19 45.19 -37.36
N GLY A 248 13.23 46.10 -37.53
CA GLY A 248 13.42 47.41 -38.18
C GLY A 248 13.61 47.36 -39.70
N GLN A 249 13.40 46.22 -40.35
CA GLN A 249 13.49 46.02 -41.79
C GLN A 249 12.21 46.47 -42.52
N TYR A 250 11.78 47.72 -42.31
CA TYR A 250 10.47 48.21 -42.77
C TYR A 250 10.26 48.10 -44.28
N GLN A 251 11.31 48.27 -45.10
CA GLN A 251 11.22 48.10 -46.56
C GLN A 251 10.90 46.65 -46.97
N ARG A 252 11.47 45.67 -46.26
CA ARG A 252 11.17 44.24 -46.48
C ARG A 252 9.72 43.95 -46.11
N GLY A 253 9.28 44.44 -44.95
CA GLY A 253 7.89 44.30 -44.50
C GLY A 253 6.89 44.95 -45.46
N LEU A 254 7.19 46.15 -45.98
CA LEU A 254 6.36 46.84 -46.96
C LEU A 254 6.19 46.00 -48.23
N LYS A 255 7.29 45.45 -48.78
CA LYS A 255 7.23 44.58 -49.96
C LYS A 255 6.36 43.36 -49.69
N ALA A 256 6.55 42.70 -48.54
CA ALA A 256 5.77 41.53 -48.17
C ALA A 256 4.26 41.83 -48.11
N LEU A 257 3.87 42.93 -47.48
CA LEU A 257 2.46 43.35 -47.41
C LEU A 257 1.86 43.69 -48.78
N LEU A 258 2.61 44.35 -49.66
CA LEU A 258 2.14 44.66 -51.02
C LEU A 258 1.92 43.39 -51.84
N ASP A 259 2.85 42.42 -51.73
CA ASP A 259 2.72 41.10 -52.35
C ASP A 259 1.49 40.36 -51.79
N SER A 260 1.28 40.40 -50.47
CA SER A 260 0.12 39.80 -49.80
C SER A 260 -1.20 40.40 -50.27
N LEU A 261 -1.31 41.73 -50.31
CA LEU A 261 -2.53 42.43 -50.71
C LEU A 261 -2.93 42.09 -52.16
N ALA A 262 -1.95 41.92 -53.06
CA ALA A 262 -2.21 41.50 -54.43
C ALA A 262 -2.80 40.09 -54.49
N ILE A 263 -2.28 39.17 -53.66
CA ILE A 263 -2.79 37.80 -53.55
C ILE A 263 -4.21 37.79 -52.96
N GLU A 264 -4.42 38.48 -51.84
CA GLU A 264 -5.70 38.54 -51.12
C GLU A 264 -6.82 39.09 -52.00
N ARG A 265 -6.56 40.18 -52.74
CA ARG A 265 -7.50 40.74 -53.72
C ARG A 265 -7.83 39.75 -54.84
N ARG A 266 -6.84 39.00 -55.32
CA ARG A 266 -7.03 38.00 -56.39
C ARG A 266 -7.93 36.84 -55.94
N ILE A 267 -7.78 36.38 -54.70
CA ILE A 267 -8.55 35.26 -54.15
C ILE A 267 -9.88 35.69 -53.52
N GLY A 268 -10.09 36.99 -53.33
CA GLY A 268 -11.28 37.54 -52.68
C GLY A 268 -11.28 37.31 -51.17
N ALA A 269 -10.11 37.34 -50.54
CA ALA A 269 -9.95 37.25 -49.09
C ALA A 269 -10.12 38.65 -48.46
N GLU A 270 -11.36 39.14 -48.39
CA GLU A 270 -11.66 40.53 -48.02
C GLU A 270 -11.20 40.89 -46.60
N SER A 271 -11.39 39.98 -45.63
CA SER A 271 -10.95 40.18 -44.24
C SER A 271 -9.42 40.30 -44.14
N LEU A 272 -8.68 39.42 -44.82
CA LEU A 272 -7.22 39.51 -44.88
C LEU A 272 -6.77 40.80 -45.58
N ALA A 273 -7.39 41.15 -46.71
CA ALA A 273 -7.08 42.39 -47.42
C ALA A 273 -7.28 43.63 -46.53
N ALA A 274 -8.36 43.67 -45.75
CA ALA A 274 -8.61 44.78 -44.82
C ALA A 274 -7.51 44.88 -43.75
N TYR A 275 -7.10 43.74 -43.18
CA TYR A 275 -5.99 43.67 -42.22
C TYR A 275 -4.66 44.12 -42.84
N THR A 276 -4.35 43.69 -44.06
CA THR A 276 -3.17 44.13 -44.81
C THR A 276 -3.17 45.63 -45.08
N LEU A 277 -4.32 46.23 -45.38
CA LEU A 277 -4.43 47.67 -45.59
C LEU A 277 -4.10 48.47 -44.31
N VAL A 278 -4.55 47.99 -43.14
CA VAL A 278 -4.16 48.58 -41.84
C VAL A 278 -2.65 48.48 -41.64
N ASN A 279 -2.07 47.30 -41.82
CA ASN A 279 -0.63 47.09 -41.65
C ASN A 279 0.20 47.90 -42.64
N LEU A 280 -0.26 48.06 -43.89
CA LEU A 280 0.40 48.92 -44.88
C LEU A 280 0.40 50.38 -44.41
N SER A 281 -0.74 50.85 -43.89
CA SER A 281 -0.82 52.22 -43.38
C SER A 281 0.14 52.47 -42.21
N ASP A 282 0.24 51.55 -41.24
CA ASP A 282 1.22 51.65 -40.14
C ASP A 282 2.66 51.56 -40.65
N CYS A 283 2.95 50.65 -41.58
CA CYS A 283 4.28 50.52 -42.17
C CYS A 283 4.72 51.82 -42.87
N TYR A 284 3.83 52.46 -43.63
CA TYR A 284 4.11 53.75 -44.24
C TYR A 284 4.26 54.89 -43.23
N LEU A 285 3.52 54.88 -42.10
CA LEU A 285 3.75 55.82 -40.99
C LEU A 285 5.18 55.69 -40.45
N LYS A 286 5.67 54.46 -40.21
CA LYS A 286 7.04 54.20 -39.74
C LYS A 286 8.09 54.64 -40.77
N LEU A 287 7.81 54.46 -42.05
CA LEU A 287 8.64 54.96 -43.17
C LEU A 287 8.51 56.48 -43.41
N ARG A 288 7.63 57.17 -42.67
CA ARG A 288 7.33 58.61 -42.80
C ARG A 288 6.77 59.02 -44.17
N ASP A 289 6.18 58.08 -44.90
CA ASP A 289 5.43 58.37 -46.12
C ASP A 289 3.95 58.56 -45.78
N TYR A 290 3.64 59.73 -45.23
CA TYR A 290 2.32 60.03 -44.68
C TYR A 290 1.21 60.09 -45.76
N ARG A 291 1.57 60.30 -47.03
CA ARG A 291 0.59 60.32 -48.13
C ARG A 291 0.10 58.91 -48.44
N ASN A 292 1.01 57.96 -48.59
CA ASN A 292 0.64 56.56 -48.78
C ASN A 292 -0.02 55.99 -47.52
N ALA A 293 0.46 56.35 -46.32
CA ALA A 293 -0.18 55.97 -45.06
C ALA A 293 -1.67 56.37 -45.03
N ALA A 294 -1.99 57.63 -45.33
CA ALA A 294 -3.37 58.09 -45.40
C ALA A 294 -4.19 57.35 -46.46
N THR A 295 -3.62 57.14 -47.65
CA THR A 295 -4.30 56.43 -48.76
C THR A 295 -4.69 55.00 -48.41
N TYR A 296 -3.79 54.26 -47.75
CA TYR A 296 -4.07 52.89 -47.33
C TYR A 296 -4.98 52.84 -46.10
N ALA A 297 -4.85 53.79 -45.17
CA ALA A 297 -5.73 53.88 -44.01
C ALA A 297 -7.18 54.22 -44.41
N GLU A 298 -7.41 55.08 -45.41
CA GLU A 298 -8.75 55.35 -45.96
C GLU A 298 -9.37 54.09 -46.58
N GLN A 299 -8.59 53.33 -47.36
CA GLN A 299 -9.04 52.04 -47.89
C GLN A 299 -9.36 51.05 -46.76
N ALA A 300 -8.54 51.00 -45.71
CA ALA A 300 -8.75 50.15 -44.55
C ALA A 300 -10.03 50.52 -43.78
N VAL A 301 -10.30 51.81 -43.56
CA VAL A 301 -11.55 52.27 -42.91
C VAL A 301 -12.78 51.84 -43.72
N THR A 302 -12.73 52.00 -45.05
CA THR A 302 -13.84 51.56 -45.92
C THR A 302 -14.01 50.05 -45.86
N ALA A 303 -12.93 49.28 -45.95
CA ALA A 303 -12.98 47.82 -45.91
C ALA A 303 -13.50 47.30 -44.56
N ALA A 304 -12.99 47.83 -43.45
CA ALA A 304 -13.43 47.47 -42.10
C ALA A 304 -14.93 47.73 -41.89
N ARG A 305 -15.46 48.87 -42.39
CA ARG A 305 -16.90 49.15 -42.35
C ARG A 305 -17.72 48.17 -43.17
N THR A 306 -17.27 47.79 -44.36
CA THR A 306 -17.95 46.78 -45.19
C THR A 306 -18.02 45.43 -44.47
N LEU A 307 -16.97 45.08 -43.72
CA LEU A 307 -16.89 43.85 -42.93
C LEU A 307 -17.61 43.94 -41.57
N ASN A 308 -18.08 45.13 -41.18
CA ASN A 308 -18.58 45.44 -39.84
C ASN A 308 -17.56 45.10 -38.72
N ASP A 309 -16.26 45.30 -38.99
CA ASP A 309 -15.19 45.09 -38.02
C ASP A 309 -14.82 46.40 -37.33
N ALA A 310 -15.41 46.62 -36.14
CA ALA A 310 -15.21 47.83 -35.36
C ALA A 310 -13.76 47.99 -34.83
N GLY A 311 -13.09 46.88 -34.52
CA GLY A 311 -11.71 46.89 -34.05
C GLY A 311 -10.76 47.32 -35.15
N LEU A 312 -10.89 46.71 -36.32
CA LEU A 312 -10.09 47.06 -37.49
C LEU A 312 -10.36 48.49 -37.96
N GLU A 313 -11.63 48.94 -37.91
CA GLU A 313 -11.97 50.34 -38.20
C GLU A 313 -11.29 51.29 -37.22
N ALA A 314 -11.25 50.95 -35.92
CA ALA A 314 -10.60 51.75 -34.90
C ALA A 314 -9.11 51.94 -35.24
N THR A 315 -8.37 50.84 -35.46
CA THR A 315 -6.94 50.89 -35.81
C THR A 315 -6.70 51.68 -37.10
N ALA A 316 -7.51 51.45 -38.14
CA ALA A 316 -7.40 52.18 -39.41
C ALA A 316 -7.60 53.69 -39.24
N ARG A 317 -8.56 54.11 -38.40
CA ARG A 317 -8.81 55.52 -38.10
C ARG A 317 -7.67 56.16 -37.33
N LEU A 318 -7.05 55.43 -36.40
CA LEU A 318 -5.87 55.93 -35.69
C LEU A 318 -4.72 56.20 -36.65
N ASN A 319 -4.42 55.23 -37.53
CA ASN A 319 -3.37 55.39 -38.54
C ASN A 319 -3.67 56.55 -39.50
N LEU A 320 -4.92 56.68 -39.96
CA LEU A 320 -5.36 57.79 -40.81
C LEU A 320 -5.18 59.14 -40.10
N GLY A 321 -5.57 59.19 -38.83
CA GLY A 321 -5.48 60.42 -38.06
C GLY A 321 -4.04 60.84 -37.76
N GLN A 322 -3.15 59.89 -37.47
CA GLN A 322 -1.72 60.13 -37.36
C GLN A 322 -1.12 60.63 -38.67
N ALA A 323 -1.50 60.04 -39.80
CA ALA A 323 -1.06 60.48 -41.13
C ALA A 323 -1.50 61.92 -41.41
N TYR A 324 -2.76 62.28 -41.10
CA TYR A 324 -3.27 63.64 -41.27
C TYR A 324 -2.61 64.66 -40.34
N LEU A 325 -2.31 64.31 -39.08
CA LEU A 325 -1.52 65.19 -38.20
C LEU A 325 -0.16 65.48 -38.81
N ALA A 326 0.54 64.46 -39.31
CA ALA A 326 1.85 64.60 -39.94
C ALA A 326 1.82 65.37 -41.28
N LEU A 327 0.68 65.34 -41.98
CA LEU A 327 0.44 66.12 -43.21
C LEU A 327 0.00 67.57 -42.95
N GLY A 328 -0.05 68.03 -41.69
CA GLY A 328 -0.47 69.39 -41.35
C GLY A 328 -1.99 69.61 -41.41
N ARG A 329 -2.78 68.55 -41.25
CA ARG A 329 -4.26 68.57 -41.21
C ARG A 329 -4.79 68.22 -39.81
N PRO A 330 -4.53 69.05 -38.78
CA PRO A 330 -4.73 68.66 -37.39
C PRO A 330 -6.19 68.45 -36.99
N ALA A 331 -7.13 69.21 -37.55
CA ALA A 331 -8.56 69.05 -37.26
C ALA A 331 -9.07 67.66 -37.70
N GLU A 332 -8.69 67.24 -38.90
CA GLU A 332 -9.08 65.93 -39.44
C GLU A 332 -8.35 64.81 -38.71
N GLY A 333 -7.06 64.99 -38.45
CA GLY A 333 -6.25 64.03 -37.70
C GLY A 333 -6.84 63.71 -36.32
N LYS A 334 -7.19 64.74 -35.55
CA LYS A 334 -7.84 64.60 -34.24
C LYS A 334 -9.18 63.88 -34.34
N ARG A 335 -10.05 64.28 -35.28
CA ARG A 335 -11.36 63.65 -35.47
C ARG A 335 -11.25 62.14 -35.73
N HIS A 336 -10.28 61.73 -36.54
CA HIS A 336 -10.06 60.31 -36.81
C HIS A 336 -9.50 59.58 -35.58
N ILE A 337 -8.54 60.17 -34.86
CA ILE A 337 -7.99 59.54 -33.66
C ILE A 337 -9.04 59.42 -32.55
N GLU A 338 -9.82 60.47 -32.29
CA GLU A 338 -10.92 60.45 -31.33
C GLU A 338 -11.95 59.38 -31.64
N ALA A 339 -12.35 59.24 -32.91
CA ALA A 339 -13.27 58.18 -33.31
C ALA A 339 -12.68 56.77 -33.12
N GLY A 340 -11.38 56.58 -33.36
CA GLY A 340 -10.70 55.31 -33.09
C GLY A 340 -10.63 54.99 -31.60
N MET A 341 -10.28 55.96 -30.76
CA MET A 341 -10.26 55.79 -29.30
C MET A 341 -11.65 55.47 -28.74
N THR A 342 -12.69 56.19 -29.19
CA THR A 342 -14.07 55.90 -28.78
C THR A 342 -14.50 54.48 -29.17
N ALA A 343 -14.03 53.97 -30.31
CA ALA A 343 -14.30 52.58 -30.68
C ALA A 343 -13.62 51.59 -29.71
N TYR A 344 -12.35 51.78 -29.34
CA TYR A 344 -11.70 50.92 -28.33
C TYR A 344 -12.34 51.03 -26.94
N GLU A 345 -12.82 52.21 -26.55
CA GLU A 345 -13.61 52.39 -25.32
C GLU A 345 -14.89 51.56 -25.33
N ASN A 346 -15.62 51.58 -26.44
CA ASN A 346 -16.86 50.80 -26.61
C ASN A 346 -16.59 49.29 -26.68
N LEU A 347 -15.43 48.89 -27.20
CA LEU A 347 -14.98 47.49 -27.22
C LEU A 347 -14.47 47.02 -25.84
N GLY A 348 -14.22 47.93 -24.90
CA GLY A 348 -13.66 47.61 -23.59
C GLY A 348 -12.16 47.28 -23.62
N ASP A 349 -11.46 47.59 -24.71
CA ASP A 349 -10.04 47.30 -24.90
C ASP A 349 -9.15 48.37 -24.23
N GLN A 350 -9.12 48.33 -22.89
CA GLN A 350 -8.31 49.25 -22.09
C GLN A 350 -6.80 49.17 -22.39
N PRO A 351 -6.19 47.99 -22.59
CA PRO A 351 -4.78 47.89 -22.96
C PRO A 351 -4.44 48.63 -24.26
N GLU A 352 -5.20 48.39 -25.33
CA GLU A 352 -4.95 49.02 -26.62
C GLU A 352 -5.21 50.54 -26.55
N LEU A 353 -6.28 50.95 -25.89
CA LEU A 353 -6.59 52.37 -25.65
C LEU A 353 -5.45 53.10 -24.91
N GLN A 354 -4.82 52.45 -23.93
CA GLN A 354 -3.69 53.01 -23.19
C GLN A 354 -2.50 53.27 -24.12
N GLN A 355 -2.13 52.32 -24.98
CA GLN A 355 -1.05 52.50 -25.95
C GLN A 355 -1.35 53.65 -26.92
N VAL A 356 -2.56 53.69 -27.46
CA VAL A 356 -2.99 54.71 -28.42
C VAL A 356 -2.95 56.12 -27.82
N LEU A 357 -3.30 56.28 -26.54
CA LEU A 357 -3.24 57.57 -25.87
C LEU A 357 -1.81 58.11 -25.74
N VAL A 358 -0.80 57.23 -25.59
CA VAL A 358 0.62 57.63 -25.63
C VAL A 358 0.96 58.17 -27.01
N GLU A 359 0.67 57.41 -28.06
CA GLU A 359 0.99 57.80 -29.44
C GLU A 359 0.26 59.09 -29.85
N TYR A 360 -0.99 59.25 -29.42
CA TYR A 360 -1.76 60.46 -29.65
C TYR A 360 -1.16 61.66 -28.93
N GLY A 361 -0.77 61.51 -27.66
CA GLY A 361 -0.08 62.55 -26.90
C GLY A 361 1.19 63.03 -27.61
N GLN A 362 2.03 62.10 -28.06
CA GLN A 362 3.25 62.40 -28.83
C GLN A 362 2.95 63.05 -30.18
N ALA A 363 1.86 62.67 -30.85
CA ALA A 363 1.44 63.29 -32.10
C ALA A 363 0.96 64.72 -31.87
N LEU A 364 0.25 64.99 -30.76
CA LEU A 364 -0.22 66.33 -30.38
C LEU A 364 0.94 67.26 -30.02
N GLU A 365 1.96 66.77 -29.31
CA GLU A 365 3.18 67.54 -29.03
C GLU A 365 3.88 67.98 -30.32
N ARG A 366 4.00 67.08 -31.31
CA ARG A 366 4.63 67.38 -32.61
C ARG A 366 3.91 68.48 -33.39
N VAL A 367 2.59 68.60 -33.24
CA VAL A 367 1.79 69.65 -33.89
C VAL A 367 1.57 70.88 -33.00
N GLY A 368 2.19 70.92 -31.81
CA GLY A 368 2.14 72.05 -30.88
C GLY A 368 0.90 72.13 -29.98
N ASP A 369 0.02 71.11 -29.97
CA ASP A 369 -1.14 71.06 -29.07
C ASP A 369 -0.79 70.47 -27.71
N LEU A 370 0.00 71.21 -26.94
CA LEU A 370 0.42 70.80 -25.59
C LEU A 370 -0.76 70.55 -24.62
N PRO A 371 -1.83 71.38 -24.60
CA PRO A 371 -3.00 71.11 -23.76
C PRO A 371 -3.70 69.79 -24.12
N GLY A 372 -3.81 69.48 -25.41
CA GLY A 372 -4.33 68.20 -25.88
C GLY A 372 -3.45 67.02 -25.45
N ALA A 373 -2.14 67.14 -25.64
CA ALA A 373 -1.18 66.11 -25.23
C ALA A 373 -1.27 65.81 -23.73
N LEU A 374 -1.33 66.85 -22.89
CA LEU A 374 -1.47 66.71 -21.45
C LEU A 374 -2.76 65.98 -21.06
N ARG A 375 -3.90 66.26 -21.72
CA ARG A 375 -5.15 65.53 -21.49
C ARG A 375 -5.04 64.05 -21.89
N ALA A 376 -4.40 63.75 -23.02
CA ALA A 376 -4.15 62.39 -23.46
C ALA A 376 -3.30 61.61 -22.44
N TYR A 377 -2.20 62.20 -21.96
CA TYR A 377 -1.33 61.58 -20.96
C TYR A 377 -2.00 61.41 -19.59
N HIS A 378 -2.85 62.35 -19.15
CA HIS A 378 -3.62 62.15 -17.91
C HIS A 378 -4.60 60.97 -18.03
N ARG A 379 -5.24 60.84 -19.20
CA ARG A 379 -6.17 59.74 -19.47
C ARG A 379 -5.45 58.40 -19.55
N GLU A 380 -4.32 58.37 -20.25
CA GLU A 380 -3.41 57.23 -20.32
C GLU A 380 -3.02 56.78 -18.90
N ARG A 381 -2.55 57.70 -18.06
CA ARG A 381 -2.07 57.39 -16.72
C ARG A 381 -3.17 56.82 -15.83
N LYS A 382 -4.40 57.31 -15.98
CA LYS A 382 -5.55 56.76 -15.27
C LYS A 382 -5.78 55.29 -15.66
N ILE A 383 -5.81 54.99 -16.96
CA ILE A 383 -5.99 53.63 -17.47
C ILE A 383 -4.80 52.74 -17.06
N SER A 384 -3.58 53.24 -17.16
CA SER A 384 -2.36 52.53 -16.75
C SER A 384 -2.41 52.12 -15.28
N ASN A 385 -2.84 53.03 -14.40
CA ASN A 385 -3.03 52.72 -12.98
C ASN A 385 -4.14 51.67 -12.77
N GLU A 386 -5.28 51.77 -13.46
CA GLU A 386 -6.36 50.78 -13.38
C GLU A 386 -5.91 49.40 -13.87
N LEU A 387 -5.17 49.33 -14.98
CA LEU A 387 -4.61 48.10 -15.52
C LEU A 387 -3.58 47.49 -14.57
N PHE A 388 -2.72 48.31 -13.97
CA PHE A 388 -1.75 47.85 -12.98
C PHE A 388 -2.44 47.26 -11.74
N GLU A 389 -3.46 47.95 -11.22
CA GLU A 389 -4.28 47.45 -10.10
C GLU A 389 -4.97 46.12 -10.43
N LYS A 390 -5.60 46.02 -11.61
CA LYS A 390 -6.21 44.76 -12.09
C LYS A 390 -5.19 43.63 -12.23
N ARG A 391 -4.01 43.90 -12.83
CA ARG A 391 -2.94 42.90 -12.96
C ARG A 391 -2.42 42.45 -11.61
N ARG A 392 -2.23 43.38 -10.66
CA ARG A 392 -1.78 43.08 -9.30
C ARG A 392 -2.81 42.22 -8.57
N GLN A 393 -4.10 42.55 -8.64
CA GLN A 393 -5.17 41.74 -8.06
C GLN A 393 -5.20 40.33 -8.65
N ARG A 394 -5.09 40.20 -9.97
CA ARG A 394 -5.04 38.90 -10.66
C ARG A 394 -3.81 38.09 -10.25
N ALA A 395 -2.63 38.70 -10.18
CA ALA A 395 -1.42 38.03 -9.72
C ALA A 395 -1.54 37.51 -8.27
N VAL A 396 -2.23 38.26 -7.39
CA VAL A 396 -2.52 37.81 -6.02
C VAL A 396 -3.48 36.61 -6.02
N LEU A 397 -4.54 36.64 -6.84
CA LEU A 397 -5.49 35.53 -6.98
C LEU A 397 -4.80 34.28 -7.53
N ASP A 398 -4.00 34.41 -8.60
CA ASP A 398 -3.25 33.30 -9.19
C ASP A 398 -2.26 32.70 -8.19
N LEU A 399 -1.62 33.53 -7.35
CA LEU A 399 -0.74 33.06 -6.29
C LEU A 399 -1.52 32.31 -5.20
N GLN A 400 -2.70 32.80 -4.81
CA GLN A 400 -3.58 32.10 -3.87
C GLN A 400 -4.05 30.76 -4.41
N GLU A 401 -4.45 30.69 -5.68
CA GLU A 401 -4.86 29.45 -6.32
C GLU A 401 -3.71 28.44 -6.41
N LYS A 402 -2.52 28.88 -6.81
CA LYS A 402 -1.31 28.04 -6.80
C LYS A 402 -1.00 27.54 -5.39
N TYR A 403 -1.05 28.40 -4.38
CA TYR A 403 -0.82 28.01 -3.00
C TYR A 403 -1.84 27.00 -2.49
N GLU A 404 -3.14 27.20 -2.76
CA GLU A 404 -4.19 26.24 -2.37
C GLU A 404 -4.05 24.91 -3.13
N THR A 405 -3.64 24.94 -4.39
CA THR A 405 -3.37 23.74 -5.19
C THR A 405 -2.18 22.96 -4.62
N GLU A 406 -1.06 23.62 -4.35
CA GLU A 406 0.12 23.00 -3.72
C GLU A 406 -0.21 22.45 -2.33
N LYS A 407 -0.99 23.18 -1.53
CA LYS A 407 -1.43 22.75 -0.21
C LYS A 407 -2.29 21.48 -0.28
N LYS A 408 -3.27 21.43 -1.19
CA LYS A 408 -4.07 20.22 -1.46
C LYS A 408 -3.20 19.07 -1.90
N GLN A 409 -2.23 19.31 -2.77
CA GLN A 409 -1.30 18.29 -3.26
C GLN A 409 -0.47 17.69 -2.12
N ARG A 410 0.12 18.53 -1.26
CA ARG A 410 0.85 18.06 -0.06
C ARG A 410 -0.05 17.26 0.88
N GLN A 411 -1.31 17.66 1.04
CA GLN A 411 -2.25 16.93 1.89
C GLN A 411 -2.60 15.55 1.31
N ILE A 412 -2.75 15.43 -0.01
CA ILE A 412 -2.93 14.14 -0.69
C ILE A 412 -1.72 13.24 -0.49
N GLU A 413 -0.51 13.79 -0.60
CA GLU A 413 0.74 13.04 -0.38
C GLU A 413 0.87 12.53 1.06
N LEU A 414 0.57 13.37 2.05
CA LEU A 414 0.54 12.97 3.46
C LEU A 414 -0.47 11.85 3.71
N LEU A 415 -1.71 11.99 3.21
CA LEU A 415 -2.74 10.95 3.32
C LEU A 415 -2.33 9.65 2.63
N ARG A 416 -1.61 9.71 1.51
CA ARG A 416 -1.06 8.51 0.86
C ARG A 416 -0.02 7.82 1.73
N SER A 417 0.92 8.57 2.29
CA SER A 417 1.95 8.06 3.20
C SER A 417 1.34 7.42 4.46
N GLU A 418 0.38 8.10 5.11
CA GLU A 418 -0.35 7.56 6.27
C GLU A 418 -1.08 6.25 5.92
N ASN A 419 -1.74 6.20 4.75
CA ASN A 419 -2.40 4.98 4.29
C ASN A 419 -1.43 3.83 4.04
N GLU A 420 -0.23 4.09 3.52
CA GLU A 420 0.80 3.07 3.33
C GLU A 420 1.30 2.52 4.67
N VAL A 421 1.60 3.40 5.64
CA VAL A 421 2.01 3.00 7.00
C VAL A 421 0.92 2.17 7.67
N ASN A 422 -0.34 2.62 7.60
CA ASN A 422 -1.47 1.88 8.16
C ASN A 422 -1.60 0.49 7.52
N ARG A 423 -1.50 0.37 6.19
CA ARG A 423 -1.55 -0.94 5.50
C ARG A 423 -0.44 -1.87 5.96
N LEU A 424 0.78 -1.36 6.13
CA LEU A 424 1.91 -2.15 6.65
C LEU A 424 1.67 -2.57 8.10
N GLN A 425 1.18 -1.68 8.96
CA GLN A 425 0.86 -1.99 10.35
C GLN A 425 -0.19 -3.09 10.46
N HIS A 426 -1.26 -3.04 9.65
CA HIS A 426 -2.27 -4.11 9.60
C HIS A 426 -1.67 -5.44 9.15
N ARG A 427 -0.80 -5.46 8.13
CA ARG A 427 -0.11 -6.69 7.69
C ARG A 427 0.75 -7.29 8.79
N VAL A 428 1.55 -6.46 9.48
CA VAL A 428 2.40 -6.90 10.60
C VAL A 428 1.55 -7.47 11.73
N MET A 429 0.44 -6.82 12.07
CA MET A 429 -0.48 -7.30 13.11
C MET A 429 -1.09 -8.65 12.75
N TRP A 430 -1.51 -8.86 11.50
CA TRP A 430 -2.01 -10.16 11.03
C TRP A 430 -0.94 -11.25 11.05
N LEU A 431 0.30 -10.93 10.68
CA LEU A 431 1.43 -11.86 10.78
C LEU A 431 1.71 -12.24 12.24
N LEU A 432 1.71 -11.27 13.16
CA LEU A 432 1.87 -11.54 14.59
C LEU A 432 0.74 -12.41 15.13
N ALA A 433 -0.52 -12.12 14.77
CA ALA A 433 -1.66 -12.94 15.15
C ALA A 433 -1.52 -14.39 14.65
N ALA A 434 -1.04 -14.60 13.42
CA ALA A 434 -0.79 -15.92 12.87
C ALA A 434 0.32 -16.67 13.63
N VAL A 435 1.42 -15.98 14.01
CA VAL A 435 2.51 -16.57 14.81
C VAL A 435 2.02 -16.97 16.20
N PHE A 436 1.23 -16.12 16.87
CA PHE A 436 0.65 -16.44 18.17
C PHE A 436 -0.32 -17.63 18.10
N ALA A 437 -1.16 -17.69 17.06
CA ALA A 437 -2.06 -18.81 16.84
C ALA A 437 -1.28 -20.13 16.65
N LEU A 438 -0.21 -20.11 15.84
CA LEU A 438 0.64 -21.27 15.63
C LEU A 438 1.35 -21.71 16.93
N ALA A 439 1.88 -20.75 17.69
CA ALA A 439 2.51 -21.03 18.98
C ALA A 439 1.52 -21.67 19.97
N ALA A 440 0.28 -21.18 20.04
CA ALA A 440 -0.77 -21.75 20.88
C ALA A 440 -1.10 -23.21 20.49
N VAL A 441 -1.16 -23.51 19.18
CA VAL A 441 -1.35 -24.88 18.69
C VAL A 441 -0.20 -25.78 19.11
N VAL A 442 1.05 -25.34 18.96
CA VAL A 442 2.25 -26.10 19.36
C VAL A 442 2.25 -26.36 20.86
N VAL A 443 1.99 -25.34 21.68
CA VAL A 443 1.89 -25.48 23.15
C VAL A 443 0.78 -26.46 23.53
N GLY A 444 -0.38 -26.39 22.88
CA GLY A 444 -1.48 -27.32 23.10
C GLY A 444 -1.12 -28.77 22.78
N LEU A 445 -0.40 -29.01 21.69
CA LEU A 445 0.10 -30.35 21.32
C LEU A 445 1.13 -30.88 22.32
N LEU A 446 2.09 -30.04 22.73
CA LEU A 446 3.10 -30.39 23.73
C LEU A 446 2.45 -30.73 25.08
N TYR A 447 1.48 -29.92 25.53
CA TYR A 447 0.75 -30.18 26.77
C TYR A 447 0.03 -31.54 26.72
N ARG A 448 -0.64 -31.86 25.61
CA ARG A 448 -1.28 -33.17 25.43
C ARG A 448 -0.27 -34.32 25.49
N LYS A 449 0.90 -34.18 24.84
CA LYS A 449 1.95 -35.19 24.85
C LYS A 449 2.52 -35.43 26.25
N VAL A 450 2.80 -34.36 26.99
CA VAL A 450 3.30 -34.43 28.39
C VAL A 450 2.27 -35.11 29.29
N ARG A 451 0.99 -34.77 29.15
CA ARG A 451 -0.09 -35.39 29.94
C ARG A 451 -0.18 -36.90 29.72
N HIS A 452 -0.09 -37.36 28.47
CA HIS A 452 -0.09 -38.80 28.16
C HIS A 452 1.13 -39.53 28.72
N ALA A 453 2.33 -38.94 28.61
CA ALA A 453 3.56 -39.52 29.14
C ALA A 453 3.51 -39.66 30.68
N ASN A 454 3.00 -38.65 31.38
CA ASN A 454 2.86 -38.68 32.84
C ASN A 454 1.88 -39.77 33.31
N ALA A 455 0.78 -39.99 32.58
CA ALA A 455 -0.16 -41.07 32.90
C ALA A 455 0.48 -42.46 32.78
N GLN A 456 1.31 -42.69 31.76
CA GLN A 456 2.02 -43.97 31.58
C GLN A 456 3.07 -44.21 32.66
N LEU A 457 3.80 -43.16 33.06
CA LEU A 457 4.76 -43.21 34.16
C LEU A 457 4.11 -43.57 35.50
N TYR A 458 2.88 -43.09 35.73
CA TYR A 458 2.13 -43.39 36.94
C TYR A 458 1.77 -44.88 37.05
N GLU A 459 1.24 -45.48 35.97
CA GLU A 459 0.92 -46.92 35.94
C GLU A 459 2.16 -47.80 36.14
N LYS A 460 3.26 -47.49 35.43
CA LYS A 460 4.53 -48.22 35.58
C LYS A 460 5.10 -48.19 37.00
N ASN A 461 5.00 -47.04 37.68
CA ASN A 461 5.46 -46.92 39.08
C ASN A 461 4.58 -47.73 40.05
N LYS A 462 3.28 -47.85 39.76
CA LYS A 462 2.35 -48.63 40.58
C LYS A 462 2.67 -50.13 40.50
N GLU A 463 2.98 -50.65 39.31
CA GLU A 463 3.39 -52.05 39.10
C GLU A 463 4.67 -52.40 39.87
N LEU A 464 5.69 -51.54 39.83
CA LEU A 464 6.96 -51.76 40.55
C LEU A 464 6.79 -51.80 42.07
N LYS A 465 5.88 -50.98 42.63
CA LYS A 465 5.64 -50.93 44.08
C LYS A 465 5.04 -52.24 44.61
N GLN A 466 4.32 -53.00 43.78
CA GLN A 466 3.68 -54.25 44.18
C GLN A 466 4.63 -55.47 44.18
N GLN A 467 5.80 -55.40 43.56
CA GLN A 467 6.70 -56.56 43.36
C GLN A 467 7.71 -56.86 44.51
N SER A 468 7.63 -56.20 45.68
CA SER A 468 8.68 -56.31 46.73
C SER A 468 8.13 -56.65 48.14
N VAL A 469 7.29 -57.68 48.27
CA VAL A 469 6.67 -58.09 49.55
C VAL A 469 7.34 -59.30 50.23
N ARG A 470 8.05 -60.15 49.47
CA ARG A 470 8.68 -61.38 49.97
C ARG A 470 10.20 -61.24 50.01
N ASP A 471 10.85 -61.98 50.91
CA ASP A 471 12.30 -62.16 50.91
C ASP A 471 12.69 -63.19 49.82
N PRO A 472 13.61 -62.86 48.90
CA PRO A 472 13.90 -63.72 47.75
C PRO A 472 14.59 -65.04 48.11
N LEU A 473 15.26 -65.14 49.26
CA LEU A 473 15.95 -66.38 49.67
C LEU A 473 15.02 -67.35 50.41
N THR A 474 14.24 -66.83 51.35
CA THR A 474 13.41 -67.65 52.25
C THR A 474 11.97 -67.80 51.77
N GLY A 475 11.49 -66.90 50.90
CA GLY A 475 10.09 -66.82 50.49
C GLY A 475 9.13 -66.38 51.61
N LEU A 476 9.65 -65.99 52.78
CA LEU A 476 8.89 -65.39 53.87
C LEU A 476 8.54 -63.93 53.55
N TYR A 477 7.68 -63.31 54.34
CA TYR A 477 7.47 -61.87 54.22
C TYR A 477 8.77 -61.13 54.58
N ASN A 478 9.08 -60.04 53.87
CA ASN A 478 10.22 -59.21 54.24
C ASN A 478 9.83 -58.23 55.34
N ARG A 479 10.84 -57.65 56.02
CA ARG A 479 10.64 -56.64 57.06
C ARG A 479 9.69 -55.52 56.63
N ARG A 480 9.76 -55.04 55.38
CA ARG A 480 8.89 -53.97 54.87
C ARG A 480 7.41 -54.35 54.89
N HIS A 481 7.07 -55.59 54.51
CA HIS A 481 5.69 -56.07 54.55
C HIS A 481 5.12 -56.08 55.97
N PHE A 482 5.90 -56.48 56.97
CA PHE A 482 5.48 -56.42 58.36
C PHE A 482 5.23 -54.97 58.83
N LEU A 483 6.14 -54.05 58.49
CA LEU A 483 5.97 -52.62 58.82
C LEU A 483 4.69 -52.05 58.21
N ASP A 484 4.43 -52.37 56.93
CA ASP A 484 3.21 -51.94 56.25
C ASP A 484 1.97 -52.57 56.90
N TYR A 485 2.00 -53.88 57.18
CA TYR A 485 0.91 -54.59 57.85
C TYR A 485 0.57 -53.99 59.22
N MET A 486 1.56 -53.70 60.06
CA MET A 486 1.36 -53.12 61.39
C MET A 486 0.89 -51.66 61.34
N ARG A 487 1.15 -50.94 60.24
CA ARG A 487 0.65 -49.58 60.02
C ARG A 487 -0.79 -49.54 59.51
N THR A 488 -1.17 -50.50 58.67
CA THR A 488 -2.47 -50.50 57.99
C THR A 488 -3.54 -51.31 58.71
N THR A 489 -3.14 -52.26 59.56
CA THR A 489 -4.06 -53.16 60.27
C THR A 489 -4.29 -52.66 61.69
N PRO A 490 -5.56 -52.48 62.14
CA PRO A 490 -5.86 -52.13 63.52
C PRO A 490 -5.31 -53.17 64.48
N GLN A 491 -4.59 -52.73 65.52
CA GLN A 491 -4.05 -53.63 66.53
C GLN A 491 -5.16 -54.12 67.47
N PRO A 492 -5.10 -55.38 67.96
CA PRO A 492 -6.10 -55.89 68.90
C PRO A 492 -6.15 -55.04 70.18
N GLU A 493 -7.35 -54.72 70.67
CA GLU A 493 -7.52 -54.03 71.95
C GLU A 493 -7.24 -54.97 73.14
N VAL A 494 -6.62 -54.44 74.21
CA VAL A 494 -6.47 -55.18 75.47
C VAL A 494 -7.85 -55.40 76.08
N ARG A 495 -8.32 -56.66 76.10
CA ARG A 495 -9.52 -57.05 76.84
C ARG A 495 -9.11 -57.67 78.18
N GLU A 496 -9.34 -56.95 79.27
CA GLU A 496 -9.16 -57.50 80.62
C GLU A 496 -10.04 -58.75 80.80
N GLY A 497 -9.42 -59.87 81.18
CA GLY A 497 -10.11 -61.15 81.38
C GLY A 497 -10.27 -62.04 80.13
N SER A 498 -9.74 -61.66 78.96
CA SER A 498 -9.72 -62.55 77.78
C SER A 498 -8.56 -63.55 77.86
N ASP A 499 -8.84 -64.81 77.58
CA ASP A 499 -7.84 -65.89 77.54
C ASP A 499 -7.05 -65.93 76.20
N GLN A 500 -7.31 -64.98 75.29
CA GLN A 500 -6.68 -64.87 73.97
C GLN A 500 -5.89 -63.57 73.85
N CYS A 501 -4.67 -63.64 73.32
CA CYS A 501 -3.85 -62.48 72.95
C CYS A 501 -3.15 -62.74 71.61
N GLY A 502 -2.50 -61.73 71.01
CA GLY A 502 -1.49 -61.99 69.99
C GLY A 502 -0.17 -62.44 70.62
N GLY A 503 0.73 -62.97 69.81
CA GLY A 503 2.08 -63.35 70.23
C GLY A 503 3.12 -62.77 69.28
N LEU A 504 4.13 -62.12 69.85
CA LEU A 504 5.26 -61.57 69.11
C LEU A 504 6.53 -62.32 69.52
N PHE A 505 7.17 -62.97 68.55
CA PHE A 505 8.37 -63.77 68.76
C PHE A 505 9.47 -63.24 67.85
N LEU A 506 10.64 -62.96 68.40
CA LEU A 506 11.85 -62.67 67.66
C LEU A 506 12.87 -63.76 67.90
N LEU A 507 13.37 -64.32 66.82
CA LEU A 507 14.22 -65.49 66.81
C LEU A 507 15.53 -65.14 66.12
N ASP A 508 16.61 -65.69 66.63
CA ASP A 508 17.92 -65.57 66.01
C ASP A 508 18.66 -66.90 66.08
N VAL A 509 19.35 -67.21 65.00
CA VAL A 509 20.08 -68.47 64.83
C VAL A 509 21.37 -68.45 65.64
N ASP A 510 21.45 -69.34 66.62
CA ASP A 510 22.58 -69.39 67.53
C ASP A 510 23.87 -69.71 66.77
N HIS A 511 24.90 -68.90 66.99
CA HIS A 511 26.22 -69.05 66.36
C HIS A 511 26.21 -69.03 64.82
N PHE A 512 25.23 -68.37 64.18
CA PHE A 512 25.12 -68.35 62.71
C PHE A 512 26.38 -67.86 61.99
N LYS A 513 27.05 -66.84 62.51
CA LYS A 513 28.34 -66.39 61.99
C LYS A 513 29.39 -67.51 61.95
N HIS A 514 29.45 -68.36 62.98
CA HIS A 514 30.35 -69.52 63.00
C HIS A 514 29.98 -70.54 61.93
N ILE A 515 28.69 -70.73 61.64
CA ILE A 515 28.24 -71.62 60.55
C ILE A 515 28.72 -71.08 59.20
N ASN A 516 28.55 -69.78 58.95
CA ASN A 516 29.02 -69.14 57.73
C ASN A 516 30.55 -69.18 57.61
N ASP A 517 31.27 -68.87 58.69
CA ASP A 517 32.73 -68.85 58.71
C ASP A 517 33.33 -70.27 58.54
N THR A 518 32.62 -71.31 58.97
CA THR A 518 33.08 -72.71 58.90
C THR A 518 32.67 -73.42 57.61
N TYR A 519 31.42 -73.24 57.15
CA TYR A 519 30.82 -74.01 56.06
C TYR A 519 30.46 -73.16 54.83
N GLY A 520 30.70 -71.85 54.88
CA GLY A 520 30.43 -70.90 53.81
C GLY A 520 29.00 -70.35 53.80
N HIS A 521 28.80 -69.22 53.11
CA HIS A 521 27.50 -68.55 53.04
C HIS A 521 26.38 -69.42 52.44
N ALA A 522 26.70 -70.32 51.50
CA ALA A 522 25.70 -71.25 50.94
C ALA A 522 25.15 -72.23 51.99
N ALA A 523 25.96 -72.60 52.99
CA ALA A 523 25.50 -73.41 54.12
C ALA A 523 24.60 -72.58 55.04
N GLY A 524 24.94 -71.31 55.28
CA GLY A 524 24.07 -70.37 55.99
C GLY A 524 22.73 -70.17 55.30
N ASP A 525 22.72 -69.99 53.97
CA ASP A 525 21.50 -69.88 53.18
C ASP A 525 20.63 -71.14 53.30
N ALA A 526 21.25 -72.34 53.20
CA ALA A 526 20.54 -73.60 53.42
C ALA A 526 19.95 -73.71 54.83
N VAL A 527 20.67 -73.22 55.85
CA VAL A 527 20.17 -73.13 57.23
C VAL A 527 18.96 -72.21 57.33
N LEU A 528 19.02 -71.02 56.74
CA LEU A 528 17.91 -70.06 56.77
C LEU A 528 16.68 -70.58 56.01
N THR A 529 16.87 -71.24 54.86
CA THR A 529 15.78 -71.89 54.11
C THR A 529 15.17 -73.04 54.92
N ALA A 530 15.98 -73.86 55.59
CA ALA A 530 15.49 -74.96 56.43
C ALA A 530 14.72 -74.47 57.65
N ILE A 531 15.21 -73.41 58.32
CA ILE A 531 14.48 -72.76 59.43
C ILE A 531 13.17 -72.16 58.92
N SER A 532 13.18 -71.53 57.73
CA SER A 532 11.96 -70.97 57.14
C SER A 532 10.91 -72.04 56.86
N ALA A 533 11.32 -73.21 56.36
CA ALA A 533 10.42 -74.35 56.17
C ALA A 533 9.92 -74.90 57.51
N SER A 534 10.82 -75.10 58.48
CA SER A 534 10.48 -75.55 59.83
C SER A 534 9.47 -74.63 60.52
N LEU A 535 9.66 -73.31 60.44
CA LEU A 535 8.72 -72.33 60.98
C LEU A 535 7.35 -72.37 60.31
N ARG A 536 7.28 -72.66 58.99
CA ARG A 536 5.98 -72.84 58.29
C ARG A 536 5.26 -74.11 58.71
N ASP A 537 5.99 -75.16 59.06
CA ASP A 537 5.39 -76.42 59.54
C ASP A 537 4.95 -76.32 61.01
N ILE A 538 5.68 -75.53 61.82
CA ILE A 538 5.39 -75.32 63.24
C ILE A 538 4.24 -74.30 63.43
N LEU A 539 4.21 -73.22 62.65
CA LEU A 539 3.23 -72.14 62.80
C LEU A 539 2.03 -72.34 61.86
N ARG A 540 0.92 -71.67 62.15
CA ARG A 540 -0.32 -71.78 61.35
C ARG A 540 -0.21 -70.91 60.10
N GLU A 541 -1.01 -71.21 59.08
CA GLU A 541 -1.11 -70.37 57.88
C GLU A 541 -1.55 -68.92 58.17
N THR A 542 -2.29 -68.72 59.28
CA THR A 542 -2.72 -67.39 59.75
C THR A 542 -1.62 -66.60 60.43
N ASP A 543 -0.49 -67.24 60.78
CA ASP A 543 0.61 -66.62 61.49
C ASP A 543 1.57 -65.97 60.48
N MET A 544 2.00 -64.75 60.78
CA MET A 544 2.90 -64.01 59.90
C MET A 544 4.35 -64.32 60.25
N ILE A 545 5.04 -64.97 59.32
CA ILE A 545 6.48 -65.25 59.44
C ILE A 545 7.25 -64.27 58.55
N VAL A 546 8.19 -63.57 59.16
CA VAL A 546 8.94 -62.46 58.56
C VAL A 546 10.42 -62.75 58.68
N ARG A 547 11.18 -62.59 57.59
CA ARG A 547 12.63 -62.45 57.69
C ARG A 547 12.95 -61.03 58.16
N TRP A 548 13.30 -60.90 59.43
CA TRP A 548 13.50 -59.61 60.10
C TRP A 548 14.86 -58.99 59.79
N GLY A 549 15.89 -59.83 59.74
CA GLY A 549 17.28 -59.46 59.51
C GLY A 549 18.04 -60.51 58.70
N GLY A 550 19.36 -60.47 58.75
CA GLY A 550 20.21 -61.44 58.03
C GLY A 550 19.97 -62.88 58.47
N GLU A 551 19.97 -63.10 59.78
CA GLU A 551 19.77 -64.39 60.47
C GLU A 551 18.61 -64.37 61.48
N GLU A 552 17.81 -63.30 61.45
CA GLU A 552 16.72 -63.07 62.40
C GLU A 552 15.35 -63.32 61.75
N PHE A 553 14.47 -63.98 62.49
CA PHE A 553 13.09 -64.24 62.09
C PHE A 553 12.15 -63.60 63.10
N LEU A 554 11.06 -63.02 62.62
CA LEU A 554 9.96 -62.53 63.45
C LEU A 554 8.73 -63.35 63.12
N ALA A 555 8.09 -63.90 64.15
CA ALA A 555 6.79 -64.53 64.04
C ALA A 555 5.76 -63.69 64.80
N PHE A 556 4.71 -63.28 64.09
CA PHE A 556 3.57 -62.58 64.64
C PHE A 556 2.33 -63.45 64.53
N LEU A 557 1.81 -63.86 65.68
CA LEU A 557 0.62 -64.68 65.82
C LEU A 557 -0.54 -63.76 66.19
N PRO A 558 -1.55 -63.55 65.32
CA PRO A 558 -2.65 -62.64 65.60
C PRO A 558 -3.52 -63.06 66.79
N THR A 559 -3.61 -64.37 67.07
CA THR A 559 -4.47 -64.92 68.13
C THR A 559 -3.92 -66.25 68.65
N VAL A 560 -3.55 -66.27 69.93
CA VAL A 560 -3.03 -67.41 70.68
C VAL A 560 -3.56 -67.36 72.13
N PRO A 561 -3.88 -68.50 72.75
CA PRO A 561 -4.22 -68.53 74.17
C PRO A 561 -3.06 -67.98 75.00
N ARG A 562 -3.32 -67.06 75.94
CA ARG A 562 -2.26 -66.35 76.68
C ARG A 562 -1.37 -67.30 77.48
N GLY A 563 -1.91 -68.40 77.98
CA GLY A 563 -1.17 -69.46 78.66
C GLY A 563 -0.30 -70.35 77.76
N SER A 564 -0.58 -70.39 76.44
CA SER A 564 0.11 -71.27 75.48
C SER A 564 1.29 -70.60 74.75
N LEU A 565 1.63 -69.34 75.07
CA LEU A 565 2.77 -68.66 74.45
C LEU A 565 4.09 -69.40 74.68
N ASP A 566 4.30 -69.92 75.90
CA ASP A 566 5.49 -70.68 76.25
C ASP A 566 5.54 -72.02 75.49
N GLU A 567 4.39 -72.67 75.26
CA GLU A 567 4.28 -73.89 74.45
C GLU A 567 4.65 -73.64 72.99
N VAL A 568 4.28 -72.48 72.43
CA VAL A 568 4.69 -72.09 71.07
C VAL A 568 6.20 -71.88 71.00
N ALA A 569 6.80 -71.19 71.97
CA ALA A 569 8.25 -71.03 72.03
C ALA A 569 8.97 -72.39 72.15
N GLU A 570 8.47 -73.29 73.00
CA GLU A 570 9.01 -74.65 73.15
C GLU A 570 8.94 -75.46 71.86
N ARG A 571 7.80 -75.40 71.16
CA ARG A 571 7.61 -76.04 69.85
C ARG A 571 8.58 -75.50 68.82
N ILE A 572 8.87 -74.20 68.82
CA ILE A 572 9.85 -73.62 67.90
C ILE A 572 11.28 -74.06 68.24
N LEU A 573 11.68 -73.99 69.51
CA LEU A 573 13.01 -74.45 69.97
C LEU A 573 13.24 -75.92 69.62
N THR A 574 12.26 -76.77 69.93
CA THR A 574 12.34 -78.22 69.70
C THR A 574 12.24 -78.56 68.21
N GLY A 575 11.33 -77.90 67.50
CA GLY A 575 11.10 -78.13 66.08
C GLY A 575 12.31 -77.76 65.23
N ILE A 576 12.97 -76.63 65.51
CA ILE A 576 14.17 -76.21 64.78
C ILE A 576 15.37 -77.09 65.12
N SER A 577 15.59 -77.40 66.40
CA SER A 577 16.72 -78.25 66.81
C SER A 577 16.62 -79.70 66.33
N ALA A 578 15.42 -80.18 65.99
CA ALA A 578 15.19 -81.50 65.40
C ALA A 578 15.52 -81.57 63.89
N VAL A 579 15.63 -80.43 63.19
CA VAL A 579 15.91 -80.42 61.75
C VAL A 579 17.39 -80.73 61.51
N THR A 580 17.64 -81.81 60.77
CA THR A 580 18.98 -82.14 60.26
C THR A 580 19.13 -81.56 58.85
N ILE A 581 20.05 -80.62 58.69
CA ILE A 581 20.26 -79.87 57.45
C ILE A 581 21.44 -80.51 56.71
N ALA A 582 21.17 -81.20 55.62
CA ALA A 582 22.20 -81.80 54.78
C ALA A 582 22.81 -80.74 53.85
N HIS A 583 24.10 -80.43 54.04
CA HIS A 583 24.83 -79.50 53.17
C HIS A 583 26.25 -80.01 52.91
N ALA A 584 26.62 -80.15 51.63
CA ALA A 584 27.97 -80.55 51.20
C ALA A 584 28.56 -81.74 51.97
N GLY A 585 27.78 -82.80 52.17
CA GLY A 585 28.20 -84.02 52.88
C GLY A 585 28.18 -83.94 54.42
N HIS A 586 27.83 -82.79 55.01
CA HIS A 586 27.71 -82.59 56.45
C HIS A 586 26.24 -82.55 56.88
N ALA A 587 25.96 -83.09 58.07
CA ALA A 587 24.67 -82.97 58.75
C ALA A 587 24.77 -81.88 59.81
N LEU A 588 24.16 -80.71 59.55
CA LEU A 588 24.16 -79.58 60.46
C LEU A 588 22.89 -79.59 61.32
N THR A 589 23.03 -79.34 62.61
CA THR A 589 21.92 -79.08 63.53
C THR A 589 22.12 -77.70 64.14
N VAL A 590 21.06 -76.89 64.19
CA VAL A 590 21.12 -75.51 64.66
C VAL A 590 20.12 -75.30 65.77
N ASN A 591 20.47 -74.44 66.71
CA ASN A 591 19.56 -73.97 67.75
C ASN A 591 19.19 -72.51 67.46
N VAL A 592 18.09 -72.07 68.04
CA VAL A 592 17.70 -70.67 68.03
C VAL A 592 17.54 -70.18 69.47
N SER A 593 17.84 -68.91 69.66
CA SER A 593 17.39 -68.17 70.84
C SER A 593 16.14 -67.39 70.49
N ILE A 594 15.21 -67.25 71.45
CA ILE A 594 13.93 -66.58 71.22
C ILE A 594 13.68 -65.54 72.31
N GLY A 595 13.32 -64.33 71.91
CA GLY A 595 12.61 -63.40 72.77
C GLY A 595 11.15 -63.41 72.36
N PHE A 596 10.22 -63.33 73.31
CA PHE A 596 8.81 -63.24 72.97
C PHE A 596 7.96 -62.55 74.03
N ALA A 597 6.79 -62.07 73.63
CA ALA A 597 5.84 -61.38 74.50
C ALA A 597 4.40 -61.54 73.96
N PRO A 598 3.37 -61.47 74.84
CA PRO A 598 2.00 -61.25 74.39
C PRO A 598 1.90 -59.89 73.69
N PHE A 599 1.06 -59.82 72.66
CA PHE A 599 0.82 -58.60 71.90
C PHE A 599 -0.70 -58.35 71.75
N PRO A 600 -1.24 -57.18 72.12
CA PRO A 600 -0.56 -56.01 72.70
C PRO A 600 0.06 -56.28 74.08
N LEU A 601 1.21 -55.66 74.34
CA LEU A 601 1.85 -55.62 75.65
C LEU A 601 1.53 -54.26 76.30
N ALA A 602 1.10 -54.25 77.56
CA ALA A 602 0.71 -53.01 78.26
C ALA A 602 1.58 -52.76 79.49
N CYS A 603 2.05 -51.53 79.65
CA CYS A 603 2.86 -51.05 80.77
C CYS A 603 2.14 -49.90 81.47
N GLY A 604 1.90 -49.99 82.77
CA GLY A 604 1.22 -48.92 83.52
C GLY A 604 -0.21 -48.62 83.06
N GLY A 605 -0.89 -49.56 82.40
CA GLY A 605 -2.23 -49.38 81.84
C GLY A 605 -2.26 -48.89 80.37
N GLU A 606 -1.11 -48.52 79.80
CA GLU A 606 -1.01 -48.08 78.40
C GLU A 606 -0.49 -49.22 77.50
N VAL A 607 -1.10 -49.36 76.33
CA VAL A 607 -0.66 -50.31 75.28
C VAL A 607 0.60 -49.79 74.62
N LEU A 608 1.65 -50.60 74.60
CA LEU A 608 2.89 -50.27 73.91
C LEU A 608 2.70 -50.33 72.38
N PRO A 609 3.20 -49.33 71.64
CA PRO A 609 3.32 -49.42 70.18
C PRO A 609 4.12 -50.65 69.77
N TRP A 610 3.84 -51.18 68.58
CA TRP A 610 4.50 -52.41 68.10
C TRP A 610 6.02 -52.25 68.01
N GLU A 611 6.52 -51.05 67.70
CA GLU A 611 7.95 -50.74 67.67
C GLU A 611 8.61 -51.01 69.03
N ARG A 612 7.95 -50.55 70.11
CA ARG A 612 8.45 -50.76 71.48
C ARG A 612 8.27 -52.20 71.95
N ALA A 613 7.17 -52.86 71.55
CA ALA A 613 6.99 -54.29 71.84
C ALA A 613 8.09 -55.15 71.20
N VAL A 614 8.48 -54.86 69.95
CA VAL A 614 9.62 -55.53 69.29
C VAL A 614 10.92 -55.28 70.04
N ASN A 615 11.18 -54.04 70.50
CA ASN A 615 12.39 -53.75 71.30
C ASN A 615 12.42 -54.56 72.61
N VAL A 616 11.29 -54.67 73.30
CA VAL A 616 11.17 -55.47 74.53
C VAL A 616 11.44 -56.95 74.27
N VAL A 617 10.90 -57.46 73.16
CA VAL A 617 11.14 -58.82 72.69
C VAL A 617 12.60 -59.04 72.30
N ASP A 618 13.24 -58.07 71.64
CA ASP A 618 14.66 -58.13 71.27
C ASP A 618 15.58 -58.16 72.50
N MET A 619 15.27 -57.39 73.54
CA MET A 619 15.99 -57.50 74.81
C MET A 619 15.84 -58.87 75.46
N ALA A 620 14.65 -59.47 75.39
CA ALA A 620 14.44 -60.83 75.88
C ALA A 620 15.25 -61.86 75.07
N LEU A 621 15.34 -61.67 73.75
CA LEU A 621 16.20 -62.46 72.88
C LEU A 621 17.69 -62.30 73.25
N TYR A 622 18.12 -61.07 73.53
CA TYR A 622 19.48 -60.80 74.00
C TYR A 622 19.78 -61.52 75.33
N LEU A 623 18.84 -61.52 76.29
CA LEU A 623 18.97 -62.31 77.53
C LEU A 623 19.05 -63.81 77.24
N ALA A 624 18.29 -64.33 76.28
CA ALA A 624 18.37 -65.73 75.88
C ALA A 624 19.79 -66.08 75.38
N LYS A 625 20.38 -65.21 74.55
CA LYS A 625 21.74 -65.38 74.05
C LYS A 625 22.79 -65.26 75.16
N ALA A 626 22.64 -64.30 76.07
CA ALA A 626 23.58 -64.05 77.16
C ALA A 626 23.58 -65.18 78.20
N HIS A 627 22.42 -65.77 78.47
CA HIS A 627 22.29 -66.85 79.45
C HIS A 627 22.64 -68.24 78.90
N GLY A 628 23.30 -68.34 77.75
CA GLY A 628 23.82 -69.60 77.22
C GLY A 628 23.02 -70.18 76.06
N ARG A 629 22.17 -69.39 75.38
CA ARG A 629 21.50 -69.74 74.12
C ARG A 629 20.55 -70.94 74.22
N ASN A 630 19.96 -71.36 73.10
CA ASN A 630 18.98 -72.45 72.98
C ASN A 630 17.87 -72.36 74.04
N ARG A 631 17.27 -71.19 74.17
CA ARG A 631 16.23 -70.89 75.15
C ARG A 631 15.38 -69.73 74.69
N ALA A 632 14.23 -69.59 75.32
CA ALA A 632 13.33 -68.48 75.10
C ALA A 632 13.08 -67.71 76.39
N TYR A 633 13.08 -66.38 76.32
CA TYR A 633 12.60 -65.51 77.40
C TYR A 633 11.28 -64.84 76.99
N CYS A 634 10.26 -65.01 77.82
CA CYS A 634 8.95 -64.38 77.67
C CYS A 634 8.87 -63.16 78.57
N VAL A 635 8.51 -62.00 78.04
CA VAL A 635 8.08 -60.84 78.84
C VAL A 635 6.57 -60.94 79.04
N ARG A 636 6.13 -61.52 80.17
CA ARG A 636 4.69 -61.77 80.42
C ARG A 636 3.90 -60.50 80.72
N GLY A 637 4.57 -59.51 81.28
CA GLY A 637 4.01 -58.23 81.71
C GLY A 637 4.96 -57.51 82.65
N PHE A 638 4.52 -56.35 83.14
CA PHE A 638 5.28 -55.51 84.04
C PHE A 638 4.74 -55.59 85.47
N GLY A 639 5.57 -55.24 86.45
CA GLY A 639 5.21 -55.19 87.87
C GLY A 639 4.27 -54.03 88.22
N ASP A 640 4.26 -53.62 89.49
CA ASP A 640 3.41 -52.52 89.97
C ASP A 640 3.61 -51.24 89.13
N PRO A 641 2.55 -50.67 88.52
CA PRO A 641 2.61 -49.43 87.73
C PRO A 641 3.35 -48.27 88.41
N SER A 642 3.33 -48.21 89.74
CA SER A 642 4.01 -47.16 90.52
C SER A 642 5.53 -47.31 90.59
N GLN A 643 6.09 -48.46 90.18
CA GLN A 643 7.53 -48.78 90.23
C GLN A 643 8.14 -49.13 88.88
N VAL A 644 7.35 -49.07 87.79
CA VAL A 644 7.78 -49.47 86.45
C VAL A 644 8.12 -48.23 85.61
N CYS A 645 9.39 -48.12 85.22
CA CYS A 645 9.86 -47.17 84.22
C CYS A 645 10.29 -47.95 82.97
N LEU A 646 9.63 -47.72 81.83
CA LEU A 646 9.94 -48.43 80.59
C LEU A 646 11.37 -48.13 80.10
N GLU A 647 11.86 -46.90 80.33
CA GLU A 647 13.22 -46.48 79.95
C GLU A 647 14.30 -47.25 80.73
N ASP A 648 14.05 -47.57 82.01
CA ASP A 648 14.96 -48.40 82.81
C ASP A 648 14.96 -49.86 82.35
N ILE A 649 13.79 -50.36 81.93
CA ILE A 649 13.65 -51.71 81.37
C ILE A 649 14.39 -51.82 80.04
N GLU A 650 14.29 -50.79 79.20
CA GLU A 650 14.99 -50.70 77.91
C GLU A 650 16.52 -50.64 78.04
N GLN A 651 17.04 -50.14 79.18
CA GLN A 651 18.48 -50.12 79.43
C GLN A 651 19.04 -51.44 79.94
N ASN A 652 18.31 -52.16 80.80
CA ASN A 652 18.76 -53.44 81.36
C ASN A 652 17.60 -54.32 81.83
N LEU A 653 17.08 -55.14 80.92
CA LEU A 653 15.98 -56.07 81.18
C LEU A 653 16.28 -57.07 82.32
N GLU A 654 17.53 -57.54 82.47
CA GLU A 654 17.92 -58.47 83.54
C GLU A 654 17.82 -57.82 84.93
N ARG A 655 18.29 -56.57 85.04
CA ARG A 655 18.21 -55.79 86.27
C ARG A 655 16.77 -55.48 86.62
N ALA A 656 15.95 -55.09 85.64
CA ALA A 656 14.54 -54.82 85.84
C ALA A 656 13.76 -56.08 86.29
N TRP A 657 14.10 -57.25 85.75
CA TRP A 657 13.56 -58.53 86.21
C TRP A 657 13.95 -58.84 87.66
N ARG A 658 15.23 -58.66 88.05
CA ARG A 658 15.70 -58.86 89.44
C ARG A 658 15.06 -57.89 90.44
N ASN A 659 14.70 -56.70 90.00
CA ASN A 659 14.01 -55.68 90.80
C ASN A 659 12.48 -55.89 90.88
N GLY A 660 11.93 -56.94 90.25
CA GLY A 660 10.49 -57.21 90.23
C GLY A 660 9.68 -56.28 89.31
N GLN A 661 10.34 -55.49 88.46
CA GLN A 661 9.70 -54.53 87.55
C GLN A 661 9.16 -55.21 86.28
N VAL A 662 9.68 -56.40 85.93
CA VAL A 662 9.26 -57.19 84.77
C VAL A 662 9.02 -58.64 85.20
N ASN A 663 7.93 -59.24 84.73
CA ASN A 663 7.68 -60.67 84.91
C ASN A 663 8.23 -61.45 83.70
N LEU A 664 9.34 -62.16 83.89
CA LEU A 664 9.92 -63.04 82.87
C LEU A 664 9.59 -64.52 83.15
N SER A 665 9.23 -65.26 82.10
CA SER A 665 9.35 -66.73 82.10
C SER A 665 10.46 -67.18 81.16
N VAL A 666 11.05 -68.33 81.46
CA VAL A 666 12.08 -68.97 80.64
C VAL A 666 11.59 -70.32 80.16
N VAL A 667 11.79 -70.59 78.87
CA VAL A 667 11.58 -71.89 78.25
C VAL A 667 12.93 -72.41 77.79
N HIS A 668 13.33 -73.58 78.25
CA HIS A 668 14.63 -74.17 77.89
C HIS A 668 14.47 -75.07 76.66
N GLY A 669 15.40 -74.95 75.71
CA GLY A 669 15.52 -75.93 74.63
C GLY A 669 16.04 -77.26 75.15
N ALA A 670 15.76 -78.35 74.42
CA ALA A 670 16.27 -79.67 74.77
C ALA A 670 17.81 -79.70 74.80
N VAL A 671 18.40 -80.24 75.86
CA VAL A 671 19.85 -80.47 75.96
C VAL A 671 20.20 -81.70 75.12
N GLN A 672 20.93 -81.53 74.03
CA GLN A 672 21.53 -82.66 73.29
C GLN A 672 22.64 -83.31 74.14
N GLY A 673 22.26 -84.26 74.98
CA GLY A 673 23.17 -85.16 75.69
C GLY A 673 23.51 -86.38 74.83
N GLN A 674 24.78 -86.49 74.42
CA GLN A 674 25.55 -87.69 74.07
C GLN A 674 24.82 -88.84 73.32
N ARG A 675 24.97 -88.90 72.00
CA ARG A 675 25.19 -90.19 71.31
C ARG A 675 26.70 -90.35 71.11
N VAL A 676 27.36 -90.91 72.12
CA VAL A 676 28.68 -91.53 71.96
C VAL A 676 28.45 -92.99 71.65
N SER A 677 28.96 -93.46 70.52
CA SER A 677 29.12 -94.88 70.23
C SER A 677 30.24 -95.45 71.11
N ALA A 678 29.85 -96.08 72.21
CA ALA A 678 30.48 -97.22 72.90
C ALA A 678 29.93 -97.29 74.33
#